data_AF-A0A960IE58-F1
#
_entry.id   AF-A0A960IE58-F1
#
_cell.length_a   1.000
_cell.length_b   1.000
_cell.length_c   1.000
_cell.angle_alpha   90.00
_cell.angle_beta   90.00
_cell.angle_gamma   90.00
#
_symmetry.space_group_name_H-M   'P 1'
#
loop_
_entity.id
_entity.type
_entity.pdbx_description
1 polymer ?
#
loop_
_entity_poly.entity_id
_entity_poly.type
_entity_poly.pdbx_seq_one_letter_code
_entity_poly.pdbx_strand_id
1 'polypeptide(L)'
;MLDPDISTADARRLLSRPHGLVRPGDDLAGPGGWTRRGFLQAVGMGLGAGAVAGTLGEALVPGDVHDAFASPPIAAGDGILVTINLYGGNDGLNTVVPYTDGHYYDQRSNVAIQPAQVLALDDRWGLHPRLPYLHQLYQRGQMAIVHGVGYANPDLSHFTSMAIWMHGRYGGSPTSGWVGRWLDGVAAERAELAAVTIDSSVALHMIGEQRRAVGISPWGDMFGVSSEAPELRMYDGLRAMAAPGSGRGVWHDMFAATMRTQLDLAHDVAPAFEQELPDGDLATKLTIAARLVNANIGMRIIDVGLDAFDTHAGQPTMHADLLGQLDTAIATFYGALAPQWRDRVTIVTLSEFGRTSWSNESLGTDHGTSAPLFVIGTRVRGGMYGQAPSLAGLGQWDRMPAYVDFRWVLGSVLDGWMGGGGQTVLNGSFENLQLFAGTPGSAGGELPAVVLPPATPSGFVAAVPTRVFDTRDGTGGRTTPLGQGETWRFPLAGTNGIPIDAVAVALNLTSVDATAGTYVTVSPSGELRPFASNLNPVPGAAIPNLVLARIGVGGSIDLYNNSGSVHLVGDVVGWFVPESAVGLEALAPARLLDTRDGTGDVLGAVGPGQTIELQVTGRGGVSTECTAVALNVTATEPSSGSYLTVWPSGEPRPLASSVNMGPGQTVPNLVLAKVGAGGKVSIFNHAGSTHVVVDVLGSFGEGVPSRFVSLSPSRVLDTREGTGAAQEPLGRGALSLALAGRGGVPSSGASAVLLNVTAVAPSTGTYVTVFPTGIERPTASNLNAVRGQVVPNMVIARLGGDGAAMIYNNSGSVDLVADVMGYFT
;
A
#
# COMPACT_ATOMS: atom_id res chain seq x y z
N MET A 1 42.31 -17.20 -8.78
CA MET A 1 43.39 -18.12 -9.20
C MET A 1 43.18 -19.41 -8.42
N LEU A 2 42.89 -20.52 -9.10
CA LEU A 2 42.56 -21.82 -8.49
C LEU A 2 43.79 -22.72 -8.41
N ASP A 3 43.77 -23.64 -7.45
CA ASP A 3 44.82 -24.62 -7.11
C ASP A 3 45.27 -25.45 -8.34
N PRO A 4 46.58 -25.71 -8.55
CA PRO A 4 47.15 -26.17 -9.82
C PRO A 4 46.96 -27.64 -10.22
N ASP A 5 46.33 -28.50 -9.42
CA ASP A 5 46.45 -29.97 -9.62
C ASP A 5 45.18 -30.72 -10.05
N ILE A 6 44.33 -30.13 -10.90
CA ILE A 6 43.36 -30.93 -11.68
C ILE A 6 43.92 -31.24 -13.09
N SER A 7 44.07 -32.53 -13.40
CA SER A 7 44.69 -32.97 -14.65
C SER A 7 43.84 -32.58 -15.88
N THR A 8 44.51 -32.15 -16.96
CA THR A 8 43.88 -31.72 -18.23
C THR A 8 43.07 -32.84 -18.92
N ALA A 9 43.23 -34.10 -18.49
CA ALA A 9 42.44 -35.23 -18.98
C ALA A 9 41.04 -35.31 -18.33
N ASP A 10 40.92 -34.91 -17.06
CA ASP A 10 39.65 -34.89 -16.34
C ASP A 10 38.79 -33.68 -16.70
N ALA A 11 39.44 -32.53 -16.93
CA ALA A 11 38.78 -31.33 -17.47
C ALA A 11 38.21 -31.56 -18.88
N ARG A 12 38.86 -32.38 -19.72
CA ARG A 12 38.37 -32.73 -21.06
C ARG A 12 37.28 -33.79 -21.06
N ARG A 13 37.18 -34.62 -20.03
CA ARG A 13 36.12 -35.66 -19.93
C ARG A 13 34.74 -35.07 -19.60
N LEU A 14 34.71 -33.92 -18.92
CA LEU A 14 33.48 -33.17 -18.61
C LEU A 14 32.96 -32.34 -19.80
N LEU A 15 33.77 -32.10 -20.83
CA LEU A 15 33.43 -31.24 -21.97
C LEU A 15 33.12 -32.00 -23.27
N SER A 16 33.06 -33.33 -23.25
CA SER A 16 32.77 -34.11 -24.47
C SER A 16 31.89 -35.32 -24.23
N ARG A 17 30.58 -35.21 -24.54
CA ARG A 17 29.77 -36.16 -25.33
C ARG A 17 28.33 -35.65 -25.54
N PRO A 18 27.62 -36.10 -26.59
CA PRO A 18 27.05 -35.19 -27.61
C PRO A 18 25.53 -35.00 -27.52
N HIS A 19 25.08 -33.89 -28.13
CA HIS A 19 23.70 -33.48 -28.37
C HIS A 19 22.76 -34.60 -28.86
N GLY A 20 21.57 -34.66 -28.25
CA GLY A 20 20.41 -35.35 -28.81
C GLY A 20 19.22 -35.52 -27.84
N LEU A 21 18.31 -34.55 -27.84
CA LEU A 21 16.87 -34.62 -27.48
C LEU A 21 16.46 -35.18 -26.08
N VAL A 22 16.38 -34.32 -25.04
CA VAL A 22 15.46 -34.47 -23.86
C VAL A 22 15.05 -33.06 -23.33
N ARG A 23 13.88 -32.96 -22.67
CA ARG A 23 13.05 -31.77 -22.34
C ARG A 23 13.64 -30.82 -21.25
N PRO A 24 13.09 -29.60 -21.04
CA PRO A 24 13.50 -28.70 -19.95
C PRO A 24 13.03 -29.26 -18.60
N GLY A 25 13.96 -29.57 -17.69
CA GLY A 25 13.62 -29.98 -16.31
C GLY A 25 14.55 -30.95 -15.58
N ASP A 26 15.59 -31.50 -16.21
CA ASP A 26 16.44 -32.52 -15.55
C ASP A 26 17.79 -31.95 -15.06
N ASP A 27 17.95 -31.83 -13.74
CA ASP A 27 19.24 -31.55 -13.08
C ASP A 27 20.07 -32.85 -12.98
N LEU A 28 21.30 -32.84 -13.51
CA LEU A 28 22.22 -33.99 -13.46
C LEU A 28 22.79 -34.21 -12.03
N ALA A 29 22.74 -35.47 -11.55
CA ALA A 29 23.18 -35.88 -10.22
C ALA A 29 24.73 -35.94 -10.09
N GLY A 30 25.27 -35.42 -8.98
CA GLY A 30 26.67 -35.57 -8.59
C GLY A 30 26.98 -36.93 -7.92
N PRO A 31 28.26 -37.23 -7.61
CA PRO A 31 28.65 -38.49 -6.98
C PRO A 31 28.01 -38.57 -5.59
N GLY A 32 27.13 -39.56 -5.39
CA GLY A 32 26.30 -39.69 -4.18
C GLY A 32 24.81 -39.45 -4.40
N GLY A 33 24.38 -39.03 -5.60
CA GLY A 33 22.96 -38.98 -5.98
C GLY A 33 22.18 -37.75 -5.54
N TRP A 34 22.85 -36.73 -4.98
CA TRP A 34 22.19 -35.50 -4.53
C TRP A 34 22.23 -34.39 -5.58
N THR A 35 21.15 -33.61 -5.67
CA THR A 35 21.08 -32.34 -6.43
C THR A 35 21.36 -31.15 -5.50
N ARG A 36 21.82 -30.00 -6.02
CA ARG A 36 22.07 -28.77 -5.25
C ARG A 36 20.81 -28.29 -4.50
N ARG A 37 19.63 -28.49 -5.10
CA ARG A 37 18.32 -28.25 -4.48
C ARG A 37 18.01 -29.26 -3.37
N GLY A 38 18.33 -30.53 -3.55
CA GLY A 38 18.17 -31.57 -2.53
C GLY A 38 19.07 -31.37 -1.30
N PHE A 39 20.27 -30.83 -1.48
CA PHE A 39 21.17 -30.49 -0.36
C PHE A 39 20.64 -29.31 0.48
N LEU A 40 20.12 -28.26 -0.14
CA LEU A 40 19.53 -27.12 0.58
C LEU A 40 18.23 -27.49 1.31
N GLN A 41 17.43 -28.38 0.73
CA GLN A 41 16.24 -28.93 1.39
C GLN A 41 16.60 -29.85 2.57
N ALA A 42 17.72 -30.57 2.53
CA ALA A 42 18.17 -31.42 3.64
C ALA A 42 18.71 -30.61 4.83
N VAL A 43 19.38 -29.49 4.58
CA VAL A 43 19.78 -28.53 5.63
C VAL A 43 18.55 -27.83 6.22
N GLY A 44 17.54 -27.52 5.40
CA GLY A 44 16.26 -26.94 5.83
C GLY A 44 15.32 -27.90 6.59
N MET A 45 15.52 -29.21 6.53
CA MET A 45 14.67 -30.20 7.23
C MET A 45 15.34 -30.90 8.43
N GLY A 46 16.54 -30.50 8.86
CA GLY A 46 17.06 -30.90 10.17
C GLY A 46 17.25 -32.41 10.42
N LEU A 47 17.51 -33.24 9.40
CA LEU A 47 17.88 -34.65 9.62
C LEU A 47 18.99 -35.15 8.67
N GLY A 48 20.12 -35.53 9.28
CA GLY A 48 21.12 -36.48 8.79
C GLY A 48 22.56 -36.00 9.02
N ALA A 49 23.39 -36.59 9.88
CA ALA A 49 23.39 -37.88 10.57
C ALA A 49 24.36 -37.78 11.79
N GLY A 50 24.30 -38.58 12.84
CA GLY A 50 23.53 -39.78 13.10
C GLY A 50 23.86 -40.31 14.50
N ALA A 51 23.15 -41.35 14.89
CA ALA A 51 23.51 -42.13 16.07
C ALA A 51 24.87 -42.79 15.88
N VAL A 52 25.93 -42.18 16.41
CA VAL A 52 27.09 -42.88 16.97
C VAL A 52 27.47 -42.18 18.28
N ALA A 53 27.06 -42.81 19.37
CA ALA A 53 27.69 -42.84 20.69
C ALA A 53 27.98 -41.51 21.41
N GLY A 54 27.13 -41.23 22.41
CA GLY A 54 27.55 -41.07 23.82
C GLY A 54 28.55 -39.97 24.15
N THR A 55 28.18 -39.11 25.11
CA THR A 55 28.94 -37.96 25.67
C THR A 55 28.84 -36.72 24.78
N LEU A 56 27.86 -35.84 24.95
CA LEU A 56 27.76 -34.87 26.06
C LEU A 56 26.28 -34.65 26.46
N GLY A 57 25.63 -35.72 26.92
CA GLY A 57 24.44 -35.59 27.75
C GLY A 57 24.79 -35.02 29.13
N GLU A 58 23.77 -34.50 29.81
CA GLU A 58 23.69 -34.13 31.24
C GLU A 58 23.81 -32.65 31.64
N ALA A 59 23.93 -31.68 30.73
CA ALA A 59 23.93 -30.24 31.11
C ALA A 59 22.66 -29.44 30.74
N LEU A 60 21.63 -30.06 30.16
CA LEU A 60 20.47 -29.39 29.53
C LEU A 60 19.10 -29.82 30.09
N VAL A 61 18.85 -29.65 31.39
CA VAL A 61 17.49 -29.63 32.00
C VAL A 61 17.59 -28.78 33.27
N PRO A 62 16.85 -27.66 33.45
CA PRO A 62 15.44 -27.72 33.85
C PRO A 62 14.49 -26.59 33.39
N GLY A 63 13.19 -26.90 33.31
CA GLY A 63 12.10 -25.93 33.44
C GLY A 63 10.79 -26.32 32.76
N ASP A 64 9.74 -26.54 33.55
CA ASP A 64 8.37 -26.91 33.16
C ASP A 64 7.75 -25.97 32.11
N VAL A 65 7.14 -26.56 31.06
CA VAL A 65 6.32 -25.84 30.09
C VAL A 65 4.93 -25.66 30.68
N HIS A 66 4.63 -24.48 31.22
CA HIS A 66 3.32 -24.15 31.75
C HIS A 66 2.36 -23.67 30.65
N ASP A 67 1.12 -24.15 30.72
CA ASP A 67 0.01 -23.74 29.85
C ASP A 67 -0.46 -22.30 30.21
N ALA A 68 -0.10 -21.29 29.40
CA ALA A 68 -0.82 -20.00 29.30
C ALA A 68 -0.38 -19.16 28.08
N PHE A 69 -1.07 -19.30 26.95
CA PHE A 69 -0.73 -18.67 25.64
C PHE A 69 -0.97 -17.15 25.51
N ALA A 70 -0.98 -16.40 26.60
CA ALA A 70 -0.99 -14.94 26.51
C ALA A 70 0.19 -14.39 27.30
N SER A 71 1.23 -13.98 26.58
CA SER A 71 2.14 -12.98 27.15
C SER A 71 1.30 -11.73 27.42
N PRO A 72 1.49 -11.05 28.57
CA PRO A 72 0.83 -9.78 28.84
C PRO A 72 0.96 -8.83 27.65
N PRO A 73 -0.10 -8.07 27.29
CA PRO A 73 -0.05 -7.10 26.21
C PRO A 73 1.17 -6.18 26.29
N ILE A 74 1.67 -5.76 25.13
CA ILE A 74 2.90 -4.98 25.05
C ILE A 74 2.71 -3.65 25.79
N ALA A 75 3.42 -3.43 26.91
CA ALA A 75 3.21 -2.29 27.80
C ALA A 75 3.51 -0.96 27.08
N ALA A 76 2.85 0.14 27.39
CA ALA A 76 2.88 1.38 26.57
C ALA A 76 4.28 1.91 26.16
N GLY A 77 5.33 1.68 26.97
CA GLY A 77 6.72 2.10 26.70
C GLY A 77 7.63 1.04 26.06
N ASP A 78 7.11 -0.13 25.73
CA ASP A 78 7.88 -1.24 25.16
C ASP A 78 8.00 -1.09 23.63
N GLY A 79 9.23 -1.18 23.12
CA GLY A 79 9.53 -1.14 21.68
C GLY A 79 9.45 -2.50 20.99
N ILE A 80 9.01 -2.49 19.74
CA ILE A 80 8.92 -3.62 18.83
C ILE A 80 9.99 -3.44 17.75
N LEU A 81 10.79 -4.48 17.51
CA LEU A 81 11.83 -4.49 16.49
C LEU A 81 11.44 -5.45 15.36
N VAL A 82 11.52 -4.97 14.13
CA VAL A 82 11.43 -5.81 12.93
C VAL A 82 12.82 -5.89 12.29
N THR A 83 13.35 -7.09 12.12
CA THR A 83 14.61 -7.33 11.38
C THR A 83 14.31 -7.83 9.99
N ILE A 84 14.90 -7.19 8.97
CA ILE A 84 14.82 -7.62 7.58
C ILE A 84 16.21 -8.05 7.13
N ASN A 85 16.42 -9.35 6.96
CA ASN A 85 17.69 -9.89 6.48
C ASN A 85 17.69 -9.89 4.93
N LEU A 86 18.66 -9.19 4.34
CA LEU A 86 18.92 -9.12 2.91
C LEU A 86 19.99 -10.15 2.58
N TYR A 87 19.56 -11.41 2.40
CA TYR A 87 20.46 -12.54 2.24
C TYR A 87 21.16 -12.53 0.90
N GLY A 88 22.48 -12.68 0.95
CA GLY A 88 23.34 -12.70 -0.21
C GLY A 88 24.19 -11.46 -0.32
N GLY A 89 24.37 -10.61 0.70
CA GLY A 89 25.30 -9.48 0.65
C GLY A 89 24.86 -8.33 -0.27
N ASN A 90 24.04 -7.42 0.27
CA ASN A 90 23.46 -6.29 -0.47
C ASN A 90 24.52 -5.36 -1.06
N ASP A 91 24.32 -4.93 -2.32
CA ASP A 91 25.18 -3.92 -2.94
C ASP A 91 24.91 -2.53 -2.37
N GLY A 92 25.79 -2.12 -1.45
CA GLY A 92 25.72 -0.84 -0.78
C GLY A 92 25.85 0.38 -1.69
N LEU A 93 26.70 0.33 -2.71
CA LEU A 93 27.00 1.49 -3.56
C LEU A 93 25.92 1.72 -4.65
N ASN A 94 25.12 0.70 -4.97
CA ASN A 94 23.89 0.91 -5.76
C ASN A 94 22.65 1.09 -4.88
N THR A 95 22.72 0.80 -3.57
CA THR A 95 21.62 1.09 -2.63
C THR A 95 21.64 2.56 -2.17
N VAL A 96 22.80 3.03 -1.71
CA VAL A 96 23.09 4.42 -1.34
C VAL A 96 24.24 4.91 -2.22
N VAL A 97 23.87 5.62 -3.29
CA VAL A 97 24.70 5.93 -4.45
C VAL A 97 25.53 7.19 -4.20
N PRO A 98 26.87 7.12 -4.24
CA PRO A 98 27.75 8.30 -4.25
C PRO A 98 27.76 8.93 -5.64
N TYR A 99 26.63 9.48 -6.08
CA TYR A 99 26.38 9.87 -7.48
C TYR A 99 27.22 11.05 -8.00
N THR A 100 28.03 11.65 -7.13
CA THR A 100 28.99 12.71 -7.49
C THR A 100 30.45 12.25 -7.43
N ASP A 101 30.72 11.00 -7.01
CA ASP A 101 32.08 10.44 -6.97
C ASP A 101 32.44 9.86 -8.34
N GLY A 102 33.44 10.44 -9.01
CA GLY A 102 33.94 9.95 -10.29
C GLY A 102 34.46 8.50 -10.23
N HIS A 103 35.03 8.10 -9.10
CA HIS A 103 35.53 6.73 -8.92
C HIS A 103 34.41 5.70 -8.95
N TYR A 104 33.19 6.06 -8.52
CA TYR A 104 32.04 5.17 -8.63
C TYR A 104 31.75 4.82 -10.09
N TYR A 105 31.75 5.82 -10.98
CA TYR A 105 31.50 5.60 -12.41
C TYR A 105 32.65 4.88 -13.12
N ASP A 106 33.90 5.17 -12.74
CA ASP A 106 35.08 4.50 -13.29
C ASP A 106 35.10 3.01 -12.91
N GLN A 107 34.81 2.69 -11.64
CA GLN A 107 34.88 1.32 -11.11
C GLN A 107 33.63 0.49 -11.44
N ARG A 108 32.51 1.15 -11.74
CA ARG A 108 31.20 0.51 -11.99
C ARG A 108 30.61 0.85 -13.34
N SER A 109 31.45 1.06 -14.34
CA SER A 109 31.04 1.59 -15.65
C SER A 109 29.87 0.86 -16.32
N ASN A 110 29.64 -0.42 -15.98
CA ASN A 110 28.56 -1.26 -16.54
C ASN A 110 27.37 -1.51 -15.60
N VAL A 111 27.42 -1.09 -14.32
CA VAL A 111 26.33 -1.23 -13.34
C VAL A 111 25.99 0.07 -12.59
N ALA A 112 26.68 1.17 -12.86
CA ALA A 112 26.50 2.44 -12.20
C ALA A 112 25.13 3.07 -12.49
N ILE A 113 24.54 3.68 -11.46
CA ILE A 113 23.30 4.45 -11.55
C ILE A 113 23.65 5.89 -11.90
N GLN A 114 23.02 6.42 -12.94
CA GLN A 114 23.34 7.75 -13.45
C GLN A 114 22.81 8.84 -12.50
N PRO A 115 23.48 10.01 -12.40
CA PRO A 115 23.05 11.09 -11.52
C PRO A 115 21.60 11.53 -11.71
N ALA A 116 21.09 11.50 -12.95
CA ALA A 116 19.71 11.87 -13.25
C ALA A 116 18.66 10.87 -12.75
N GLN A 117 19.08 9.67 -12.33
CA GLN A 117 18.21 8.58 -11.90
C GLN A 117 18.12 8.47 -10.38
N VAL A 118 19.06 9.05 -9.62
CA VAL A 118 19.09 8.88 -8.16
C VAL A 118 18.01 9.71 -7.47
N LEU A 119 17.54 9.19 -6.33
CA LEU A 119 16.71 9.95 -5.40
C LEU A 119 17.62 10.69 -4.44
N ALA A 120 17.96 11.94 -4.75
CA ALA A 120 18.97 12.71 -4.00
C ALA A 120 18.62 12.85 -2.51
N LEU A 121 19.58 12.50 -1.65
CA LEU A 121 19.50 12.64 -0.18
C LEU A 121 20.17 13.93 0.28
N ASP A 122 21.31 14.25 -0.34
CA ASP A 122 22.06 15.50 -0.20
C ASP A 122 22.83 15.80 -1.51
N ASP A 123 23.86 16.65 -1.46
CA ASP A 123 24.69 17.02 -2.61
C ASP A 123 25.70 15.95 -3.05
N ARG A 124 25.78 14.83 -2.32
CA ARG A 124 26.78 13.76 -2.52
C ARG A 124 26.16 12.38 -2.73
N TRP A 125 25.08 12.10 -2.03
CA TRP A 125 24.44 10.80 -1.91
C TRP A 125 23.00 10.81 -2.41
N GLY A 126 22.58 9.72 -3.03
CA GLY A 126 21.19 9.47 -3.41
C GLY A 126 20.81 8.02 -3.14
N LEU A 127 19.52 7.73 -3.01
CA LEU A 127 19.05 6.35 -3.02
C LEU A 127 18.86 5.84 -4.44
N HIS A 128 18.90 4.51 -4.59
CA HIS A 128 18.47 3.83 -5.80
C HIS A 128 17.07 4.34 -6.23
N PRO A 129 16.77 4.53 -7.54
CA PRO A 129 15.45 4.95 -8.04
C PRO A 129 14.27 4.03 -7.67
N ARG A 130 14.56 2.85 -7.10
CA ARG A 130 13.57 1.85 -6.71
C ARG A 130 13.24 1.92 -5.22
N LEU A 131 13.73 2.95 -4.52
CA LEU A 131 13.50 3.21 -3.09
C LEU A 131 12.71 4.51 -2.82
N PRO A 132 11.63 4.83 -3.55
CA PRO A 132 10.90 6.09 -3.37
C PRO A 132 10.25 6.23 -1.99
N TYR A 133 9.77 5.16 -1.36
CA TYR A 133 9.18 5.23 -0.03
C TYR A 133 10.24 5.45 1.05
N LEU A 134 11.38 4.75 0.97
CA LEU A 134 12.50 4.97 1.88
C LEU A 134 13.08 6.39 1.75
N HIS A 135 13.11 6.94 0.52
CA HIS A 135 13.48 8.33 0.30
C HIS A 135 12.56 9.31 1.04
N GLN A 136 11.25 9.08 0.99
CA GLN A 136 10.28 9.89 1.73
C GLN A 136 10.46 9.79 3.26
N LEU A 137 10.80 8.60 3.77
CA LEU A 137 11.08 8.40 5.19
C LEU A 137 12.35 9.16 5.62
N TYR A 138 13.39 9.15 4.79
CA TYR A 138 14.60 9.94 5.04
C TYR A 138 14.32 11.44 5.06
N GLN A 139 13.55 11.95 4.09
CA GLN A 139 13.19 13.37 4.03
C GLN A 139 12.41 13.85 5.27
N ARG A 140 11.67 12.95 5.93
CA ARG A 140 10.95 13.21 7.19
C ARG A 140 11.82 13.01 8.44
N GLY A 141 13.10 12.66 8.29
CA GLY A 141 13.99 12.37 9.41
C GLY A 141 13.66 11.07 10.13
N GLN A 142 13.00 10.12 9.47
CA GLN A 142 12.54 8.84 10.04
C GLN A 142 13.36 7.63 9.55
N MET A 143 14.45 7.88 8.83
CA MET A 143 15.40 6.86 8.40
C MET A 143 16.82 7.32 8.70
N ALA A 144 17.54 6.49 9.45
CA ALA A 144 18.98 6.59 9.64
C ALA A 144 19.69 5.65 8.66
N ILE A 145 20.67 6.17 7.94
CA ILE A 145 21.54 5.42 7.05
C ILE A 145 22.90 5.32 7.75
N VAL A 146 23.34 4.12 8.10
CA VAL A 146 24.64 3.89 8.74
C VAL A 146 25.61 3.35 7.70
N HIS A 147 26.61 4.15 7.32
CA HIS A 147 27.64 3.78 6.35
C HIS A 147 28.79 3.00 6.99
N GLY A 148 29.53 2.27 6.15
CA GLY A 148 30.79 1.66 6.55
C GLY A 148 30.61 0.47 7.48
N VAL A 149 29.42 -0.14 7.52
CA VAL A 149 29.10 -1.22 8.46
C VAL A 149 29.74 -2.52 7.98
N GLY A 150 30.38 -3.24 8.90
CA GLY A 150 31.00 -4.53 8.65
C GLY A 150 31.62 -5.10 9.90
N TYR A 151 32.61 -5.96 9.73
CA TYR A 151 33.28 -6.66 10.82
C TYR A 151 34.74 -6.94 10.45
N ALA A 152 35.61 -7.16 11.44
CA ALA A 152 37.04 -7.28 11.20
C ALA A 152 37.41 -8.64 10.56
N ASN A 153 38.32 -8.61 9.59
CA ASN A 153 38.89 -9.79 8.91
C ASN A 153 37.84 -10.80 8.37
N PRO A 154 36.90 -10.36 7.52
CA PRO A 154 35.90 -11.24 6.94
C PRO A 154 36.51 -12.27 5.99
N ASP A 155 36.09 -13.52 6.11
CA ASP A 155 36.47 -14.62 5.20
C ASP A 155 35.61 -14.67 3.93
N LEU A 156 34.63 -13.76 3.82
CA LEU A 156 33.69 -13.61 2.70
C LEU A 156 32.81 -14.84 2.44
N SER A 157 32.76 -15.78 3.39
CA SER A 157 31.88 -16.94 3.34
C SER A 157 30.48 -16.53 3.80
N HIS A 158 29.44 -16.77 3.00
CA HIS A 158 28.07 -16.53 3.44
C HIS A 158 27.77 -17.26 4.76
N PHE A 159 28.21 -18.52 4.91
CA PHE A 159 27.98 -19.30 6.11
C PHE A 159 28.63 -18.68 7.35
N THR A 160 29.92 -18.34 7.26
CA THR A 160 30.66 -17.78 8.40
C THR A 160 30.18 -16.37 8.72
N SER A 161 29.99 -15.53 7.70
CA SER A 161 29.59 -14.13 7.85
C SER A 161 28.19 -14.03 8.45
N MET A 162 27.23 -14.79 7.92
CA MET A 162 25.87 -14.85 8.44
C MET A 162 25.86 -15.37 9.88
N ALA A 163 26.65 -16.42 10.18
CA ALA A 163 26.78 -16.92 11.54
C ALA A 163 27.34 -15.86 12.49
N ILE A 164 28.32 -15.03 12.08
CA ILE A 164 28.88 -13.94 12.88
C ILE A 164 27.81 -12.86 13.15
N TRP A 165 27.11 -12.40 12.12
CA TRP A 165 26.05 -11.40 12.24
C TRP A 165 24.90 -11.89 13.13
N MET A 166 24.47 -13.13 12.92
CA MET A 166 23.41 -13.75 13.71
C MET A 166 23.83 -14.02 15.15
N HIS A 167 25.09 -14.40 15.36
CA HIS A 167 25.65 -14.62 16.68
C HIS A 167 25.85 -13.30 17.44
N GLY A 168 26.25 -12.22 16.76
CA GLY A 168 26.51 -10.91 17.39
C GLY A 168 27.76 -10.87 18.28
N ARG A 169 28.64 -11.88 18.20
CA ARG A 169 29.93 -11.96 18.91
C ARG A 169 30.99 -12.59 17.99
N TYR A 170 32.27 -12.48 18.35
CA TYR A 170 33.37 -13.18 17.65
C TYR A 170 33.89 -14.37 18.46
N GLY A 171 34.31 -15.42 17.77
CA GLY A 171 34.96 -16.61 18.34
C GLY A 171 33.98 -17.70 18.80
N GLY A 172 34.46 -18.96 18.80
CA GLY A 172 33.65 -20.14 19.15
C GLY A 172 32.75 -20.64 18.03
N SER A 173 32.16 -21.83 18.20
CA SER A 173 31.07 -22.31 17.35
C SER A 173 29.76 -21.71 17.87
N PRO A 174 29.02 -20.91 17.08
CA PRO A 174 27.88 -20.18 17.61
C PRO A 174 26.72 -21.15 17.89
N THR A 175 26.36 -21.30 19.16
CA THR A 175 25.22 -22.10 19.61
C THR A 175 23.99 -21.26 19.97
N SER A 176 24.13 -19.94 20.03
CA SER A 176 23.05 -18.99 20.30
C SER A 176 23.24 -17.67 19.52
N GLY A 177 22.15 -16.94 19.35
CA GLY A 177 22.03 -15.68 18.65
C GLY A 177 21.78 -14.49 19.58
N TRP A 178 21.93 -13.27 19.07
CA TRP A 178 21.77 -12.06 19.90
C TRP A 178 20.30 -11.80 20.28
N VAL A 179 19.32 -12.08 19.42
CA VAL A 179 17.88 -12.00 19.79
C VAL A 179 17.54 -13.09 20.81
N GLY A 180 18.03 -14.31 20.59
CA GLY A 180 17.87 -15.42 21.52
C GLY A 180 18.38 -15.09 22.93
N ARG A 181 19.58 -14.52 23.04
CA ARG A 181 20.11 -14.07 24.35
C ARG A 181 19.37 -12.89 24.93
N TRP A 182 18.78 -12.03 24.10
CA TRP A 182 17.85 -11.01 24.59
C TRP A 182 16.59 -11.66 25.20
N LEU A 183 16.01 -12.68 24.54
CA LEU A 183 14.89 -13.47 25.06
C LEU A 183 15.23 -14.17 26.38
N ASP A 184 16.45 -14.68 26.52
CA ASP A 184 16.93 -15.27 27.77
C ASP A 184 16.92 -14.28 28.95
N GLY A 185 16.94 -12.98 28.67
CA GLY A 185 16.84 -11.91 29.67
C GLY A 185 15.41 -11.43 29.97
N VAL A 186 14.41 -11.84 29.18
CA VAL A 186 13.00 -11.46 29.39
C VAL A 186 12.40 -12.30 30.53
N ALA A 187 11.41 -11.80 31.27
CA ALA A 187 10.70 -12.63 32.26
C ALA A 187 10.00 -13.82 31.58
N ALA A 188 10.01 -15.02 32.18
CA ALA A 188 9.47 -16.24 31.55
C ALA A 188 8.04 -16.05 31.01
N GLU A 189 7.17 -15.45 31.81
CA GLU A 189 5.77 -15.11 31.50
C GLU A 189 5.59 -14.19 30.27
N ARG A 190 6.64 -13.47 29.85
CA ARG A 190 6.62 -12.57 28.69
C ARG A 190 7.42 -13.10 27.51
N ALA A 191 8.21 -14.15 27.69
CA ALA A 191 9.20 -14.57 26.70
C ALA A 191 8.67 -15.61 25.70
N GLU A 192 7.59 -16.32 26.05
CA GLU A 192 7.06 -17.44 25.25
C GLU A 192 6.65 -17.04 23.83
N LEU A 193 6.12 -15.83 23.65
CA LEU A 193 5.74 -15.27 22.34
C LEU A 193 6.43 -13.93 22.05
N ALA A 194 7.51 -13.60 22.77
CA ALA A 194 8.19 -12.31 22.59
C ALA A 194 8.89 -12.18 21.23
N ALA A 195 9.22 -13.27 20.54
CA ALA A 195 9.89 -13.22 19.25
C ALA A 195 9.38 -14.26 18.25
N VAL A 196 9.38 -13.87 16.98
CA VAL A 196 8.90 -14.71 15.88
C VAL A 196 9.77 -14.53 14.63
N THR A 197 9.98 -15.62 13.89
CA THR A 197 10.48 -15.60 12.51
C THR A 197 9.34 -15.96 11.57
N ILE A 198 9.08 -15.12 10.57
CA ILE A 198 8.10 -15.39 9.51
C ILE A 198 8.87 -15.90 8.29
N ASP A 199 9.23 -17.18 8.35
CA ASP A 199 9.93 -17.90 7.29
C ASP A 199 9.79 -19.42 7.52
N SER A 200 10.30 -20.19 6.57
CA SER A 200 10.34 -21.66 6.60
C SER A 200 11.19 -22.25 7.74
N SER A 201 12.04 -21.45 8.38
CA SER A 201 12.86 -21.89 9.52
C SER A 201 13.17 -20.72 10.48
N VAL A 202 13.45 -21.06 11.75
CA VAL A 202 13.88 -20.06 12.76
C VAL A 202 15.38 -19.83 12.62
N ALA A 203 15.78 -18.59 12.34
CA ALA A 203 17.17 -18.21 12.12
C ALA A 203 18.01 -18.23 13.41
N LEU A 204 19.34 -18.41 13.27
CA LEU A 204 20.24 -18.55 14.41
C LEU A 204 20.19 -17.38 15.38
N HIS A 205 20.00 -16.13 14.91
CA HIS A 205 19.93 -14.97 15.79
C HIS A 205 18.78 -15.06 16.79
N MET A 206 17.74 -15.83 16.46
CA MET A 206 16.50 -16.00 17.21
C MET A 206 16.54 -17.15 18.21
N ILE A 207 17.67 -17.84 18.35
CA ILE A 207 17.88 -19.00 19.23
C ILE A 207 18.78 -18.59 20.40
N GLY A 208 18.29 -18.69 21.64
CA GLY A 208 19.03 -18.38 22.87
C GLY A 208 19.65 -19.61 23.51
N GLU A 209 20.23 -19.42 24.69
CA GLU A 209 20.75 -20.50 25.53
C GLU A 209 19.62 -21.22 26.27
N GLN A 210 18.55 -20.51 26.63
CA GLN A 210 17.41 -21.05 27.36
C GLN A 210 16.11 -21.02 26.55
N ARG A 211 15.97 -20.04 25.64
CA ARG A 211 14.72 -19.75 24.92
C ARG A 211 14.95 -19.59 23.43
N ARG A 212 13.90 -19.70 22.61
CA ARG A 212 13.96 -19.47 21.16
C ARG A 212 12.67 -18.83 20.67
N ALA A 213 12.73 -18.18 19.51
CA ALA A 213 11.56 -17.64 18.83
C ALA A 213 10.65 -18.73 18.24
N VAL A 214 9.42 -18.34 17.93
CA VAL A 214 8.45 -19.17 17.19
C VAL A 214 8.67 -19.01 15.69
N GLY A 215 8.62 -20.11 14.94
CA GLY A 215 8.63 -20.10 13.48
C GLY A 215 7.22 -20.10 12.91
N ILE A 216 6.95 -19.18 11.99
CA ILE A 216 5.69 -19.04 11.26
C ILE A 216 5.96 -19.20 9.76
N SER A 217 5.37 -20.21 9.14
CA SER A 217 5.42 -20.34 7.68
C SER A 217 4.55 -19.24 7.03
N PRO A 218 5.08 -18.44 6.10
CA PRO A 218 4.27 -17.52 5.31
C PRO A 218 3.44 -18.24 4.23
N TRP A 219 3.65 -19.56 4.04
CA TRP A 219 3.08 -20.36 2.97
C TRP A 219 2.21 -21.50 3.51
N GLY A 220 1.03 -21.70 2.90
CA GLY A 220 0.04 -22.73 3.25
C GLY A 220 -1.11 -22.22 4.14
N ASP A 221 -2.15 -23.05 4.33
CA ASP A 221 -3.37 -22.71 5.11
C ASP A 221 -3.14 -22.58 6.62
N MET A 222 -1.88 -22.43 7.06
CA MET A 222 -1.51 -22.27 8.47
C MET A 222 -2.04 -20.97 9.09
N PHE A 223 -2.54 -20.01 8.29
CA PHE A 223 -3.18 -18.78 8.78
C PHE A 223 -4.61 -18.60 8.25
N GLY A 224 -5.28 -19.72 7.99
CA GLY A 224 -6.70 -19.79 7.73
C GLY A 224 -7.15 -21.19 8.10
N VAL A 225 -7.56 -21.39 9.36
CA VAL A 225 -8.07 -22.71 9.78
C VAL A 225 -9.27 -23.03 8.93
N SER A 226 -9.11 -24.00 8.03
CA SER A 226 -10.22 -24.55 7.26
C SER A 226 -11.36 -24.93 8.20
N SER A 227 -12.56 -24.44 7.91
CA SER A 227 -13.78 -24.86 8.60
C SER A 227 -14.27 -26.24 8.13
N GLU A 228 -13.57 -26.89 7.19
CA GLU A 228 -13.98 -28.16 6.64
C GLU A 228 -13.72 -29.31 7.62
N ALA A 229 -14.77 -30.12 7.84
CA ALA A 229 -14.77 -31.21 8.82
C ALA A 229 -13.63 -32.26 8.66
N PRO A 230 -13.11 -32.60 7.46
CA PRO A 230 -12.00 -33.53 7.31
C PRO A 230 -10.67 -33.01 7.87
N GLU A 231 -10.41 -31.71 7.69
CA GLU A 231 -9.15 -31.08 8.09
C GLU A 231 -9.17 -30.73 9.58
N LEU A 232 -10.33 -30.31 10.12
CA LEU A 232 -10.55 -30.21 11.58
C LEU A 232 -10.23 -31.53 12.31
N ARG A 233 -10.63 -32.68 11.74
CA ARG A 233 -10.28 -34.01 12.29
C ARG A 233 -8.79 -34.33 12.21
N MET A 234 -8.10 -33.86 11.16
CA MET A 234 -6.65 -34.00 11.03
C MET A 234 -5.91 -33.13 12.06
N TYR A 235 -6.38 -31.90 12.30
CA TYR A 235 -5.87 -30.99 13.32
C TYR A 235 -6.10 -31.52 14.74
N ASP A 236 -7.29 -32.04 15.04
CA ASP A 236 -7.60 -32.71 16.30
C ASP A 236 -6.72 -33.96 16.50
N GLY A 237 -6.44 -34.71 15.43
CA GLY A 237 -5.52 -35.84 15.44
C GLY A 237 -4.07 -35.44 15.72
N LEU A 238 -3.59 -34.35 15.13
CA LEU A 238 -2.25 -33.79 15.38
C LEU A 238 -2.12 -33.23 16.81
N ARG A 239 -3.15 -32.53 17.32
CA ARG A 239 -3.21 -32.09 18.74
C ARG A 239 -3.22 -33.27 19.70
N ALA A 240 -3.96 -34.35 19.39
CA ALA A 240 -4.02 -35.55 20.21
C ALA A 240 -2.70 -36.34 20.23
N MET A 241 -1.96 -36.36 19.11
CA MET A 241 -0.60 -36.92 19.07
C MET A 241 0.41 -36.09 19.86
N ALA A 242 0.11 -34.82 20.13
CA ALA A 242 0.98 -33.89 20.85
C ALA A 242 0.70 -33.77 22.36
N ALA A 243 -0.13 -34.65 22.91
CA ALA A 243 -0.49 -34.64 24.33
C ALA A 243 0.69 -35.08 25.24
N PRO A 244 0.88 -34.44 26.42
CA PRO A 244 1.92 -34.83 27.37
C PRO A 244 1.77 -36.28 27.82
N GLY A 245 2.89 -37.01 27.92
CA GLY A 245 2.90 -38.39 28.45
C GLY A 245 2.67 -39.50 27.42
N SER A 246 2.87 -39.22 26.12
CA SER A 246 2.77 -40.21 25.03
C SER A 246 3.74 -41.40 25.16
N GLY A 247 4.76 -41.29 26.02
CA GLY A 247 5.75 -42.33 26.29
C GLY A 247 6.76 -42.56 25.15
N ARG A 248 6.83 -41.66 24.17
CA ARG A 248 7.64 -41.82 22.94
C ARG A 248 8.99 -41.10 22.96
N GLY A 249 9.36 -40.51 24.09
CA GLY A 249 10.68 -39.92 24.33
C GLY A 249 10.76 -38.41 24.09
N VAL A 250 11.76 -37.78 24.71
CA VAL A 250 11.92 -36.31 24.82
C VAL A 250 11.89 -35.57 23.47
N TRP A 251 12.46 -36.17 22.41
CA TRP A 251 12.43 -35.59 21.06
C TRP A 251 11.03 -35.58 20.44
N HIS A 252 10.23 -36.62 20.69
CA HIS A 252 8.85 -36.68 20.22
C HIS A 252 8.00 -35.63 20.94
N ASP A 253 8.16 -35.50 22.25
CA ASP A 253 7.43 -34.53 23.08
C ASP A 253 7.80 -33.08 22.70
N MET A 254 9.05 -32.80 22.32
CA MET A 254 9.49 -31.48 21.84
C MET A 254 8.93 -31.12 20.45
N PHE A 255 8.90 -32.08 19.52
CA PHE A 255 8.32 -31.89 18.19
C PHE A 255 6.79 -31.70 18.28
N ALA A 256 6.13 -32.53 19.09
CA ALA A 256 4.73 -32.42 19.46
C ALA A 256 4.38 -31.05 20.05
N ALA A 257 5.15 -30.59 21.02
CA ALA A 257 4.95 -29.27 21.64
C ALA A 257 5.08 -28.14 20.62
N THR A 258 6.09 -28.20 19.73
CA THR A 258 6.30 -27.20 18.67
C THR A 258 5.12 -27.14 17.69
N MET A 259 4.62 -28.30 17.24
CA MET A 259 3.48 -28.39 16.33
C MET A 259 2.18 -27.91 16.98
N ARG A 260 1.95 -28.24 18.26
CA ARG A 260 0.81 -27.74 19.05
C ARG A 260 0.86 -26.21 19.17
N THR A 261 2.01 -25.65 19.56
CA THR A 261 2.21 -24.20 19.67
C THR A 261 1.95 -23.47 18.34
N GLN A 262 2.36 -24.05 17.20
CA GLN A 262 2.09 -23.49 15.88
C GLN A 262 0.60 -23.54 15.52
N LEU A 263 -0.10 -24.64 15.81
CA LEU A 263 -1.52 -24.82 15.54
C LEU A 263 -2.42 -23.96 16.45
N ASP A 264 -2.04 -23.76 17.70
CA ASP A 264 -2.79 -22.93 18.65
C ASP A 264 -2.63 -21.44 18.32
N LEU A 265 -1.40 -20.99 18.01
CA LEU A 265 -1.16 -19.64 17.51
C LEU A 265 -1.95 -19.37 16.23
N ALA A 266 -1.87 -20.26 15.25
CA ALA A 266 -2.62 -20.19 14.00
C ALA A 266 -4.14 -20.01 14.20
N HIS A 267 -4.72 -20.71 15.18
CA HIS A 267 -6.13 -20.60 15.51
C HIS A 267 -6.48 -19.25 16.14
N ASP A 268 -5.68 -18.77 17.10
CA ASP A 268 -5.95 -17.53 17.83
C ASP A 268 -5.77 -16.28 16.95
N VAL A 269 -4.86 -16.34 15.98
CA VAL A 269 -4.64 -15.21 15.07
C VAL A 269 -5.47 -15.31 13.79
N ALA A 270 -6.11 -16.45 13.48
CA ALA A 270 -6.87 -16.67 12.24
C ALA A 270 -7.82 -15.51 11.83
N PRO A 271 -8.58 -14.88 12.74
CA PRO A 271 -9.45 -13.75 12.38
C PRO A 271 -8.69 -12.52 11.86
N ALA A 272 -7.43 -12.33 12.25
CA ALA A 272 -6.56 -11.27 11.73
C ALA A 272 -6.01 -11.61 10.33
N PHE A 273 -6.17 -12.85 9.86
CA PHE A 273 -5.62 -13.37 8.61
C PHE A 273 -6.67 -13.73 7.54
N GLU A 274 -7.97 -13.50 7.79
CA GLU A 274 -9.06 -13.72 6.82
C GLU A 274 -8.94 -12.89 5.52
N GLN A 275 -8.13 -11.83 5.54
CA GLN A 275 -7.86 -10.98 4.36
C GLN A 275 -6.72 -11.54 3.52
N GLU A 276 -6.92 -11.60 2.19
CA GLU A 276 -5.88 -12.02 1.22
C GLU A 276 -4.54 -11.30 1.46
N LEU A 277 -3.45 -12.05 1.33
CA LEU A 277 -2.10 -11.55 1.43
C LEU A 277 -1.67 -10.95 0.09
N PRO A 278 -0.92 -9.84 0.07
CA PRO A 278 -0.46 -9.22 -1.17
C PRO A 278 0.52 -10.13 -1.92
N ASP A 279 0.65 -9.92 -3.22
CA ASP A 279 1.67 -10.60 -4.01
C ASP A 279 3.10 -10.15 -3.61
N GLY A 280 4.05 -11.09 -3.66
CA GLY A 280 5.47 -10.86 -3.41
C GLY A 280 5.93 -11.34 -2.02
N ASP A 281 7.03 -12.10 -1.98
CA ASP A 281 7.52 -12.80 -0.77
C ASP A 281 7.67 -11.89 0.46
N LEU A 282 8.45 -10.82 0.35
CA LEU A 282 8.68 -9.92 1.48
C LEU A 282 7.42 -9.11 1.86
N ALA A 283 6.59 -8.73 0.89
CA ALA A 283 5.35 -8.00 1.15
C ALA A 283 4.35 -8.86 1.93
N THR A 284 4.25 -10.16 1.60
CA THR A 284 3.51 -11.16 2.36
C THR A 284 4.03 -11.25 3.79
N LYS A 285 5.33 -11.51 3.97
CA LYS A 285 5.96 -11.67 5.29
C LYS A 285 5.76 -10.43 6.17
N LEU A 286 5.93 -9.24 5.63
CA LEU A 286 5.74 -7.99 6.38
C LEU A 286 4.26 -7.67 6.63
N THR A 287 3.33 -8.09 5.77
CA THR A 287 1.90 -7.98 6.07
C THR A 287 1.52 -8.86 7.26
N ILE A 288 2.06 -10.08 7.32
CA ILE A 288 1.90 -10.98 8.46
C ILE A 288 2.49 -10.34 9.73
N ALA A 289 3.69 -9.76 9.63
CA ALA A 289 4.31 -9.04 10.74
C ALA A 289 3.41 -7.91 11.29
N ALA A 290 2.87 -7.06 10.42
CA ALA A 290 2.00 -5.96 10.84
C ALA A 290 0.72 -6.47 11.51
N ARG A 291 0.11 -7.55 11.00
CA ARG A 291 -1.07 -8.19 11.60
C ARG A 291 -0.79 -8.75 12.99
N LEU A 292 0.37 -9.39 13.18
CA LEU A 292 0.80 -9.89 14.49
C LEU A 292 1.02 -8.76 15.51
N VAL A 293 1.62 -7.64 15.07
CA VAL A 293 1.73 -6.45 15.92
C VAL A 293 0.34 -5.89 16.28
N ASN A 294 -0.55 -5.79 15.31
CA ASN A 294 -1.91 -5.30 15.52
C ASN A 294 -2.70 -6.15 16.53
N ALA A 295 -2.51 -7.47 16.50
CA ALA A 295 -3.13 -8.42 17.42
C ALA A 295 -2.65 -8.27 18.87
N ASN A 296 -1.49 -7.64 19.09
CA ASN A 296 -0.94 -7.32 20.42
C ASN A 296 -0.79 -8.53 21.36
N ILE A 297 -0.35 -9.66 20.81
CA ILE A 297 -0.15 -10.92 21.56
C ILE A 297 1.20 -10.99 22.29
N GLY A 298 1.83 -9.83 22.56
CA GLY A 298 3.09 -9.74 23.30
C GLY A 298 4.38 -9.82 22.46
N MET A 299 4.29 -9.86 21.12
CA MET A 299 5.45 -9.92 20.24
C MET A 299 6.29 -8.63 20.27
N ARG A 300 7.58 -8.78 20.58
CA ARG A 300 8.57 -7.70 20.72
C ARG A 300 9.60 -7.69 19.59
N ILE A 301 9.91 -8.85 18.99
CA ILE A 301 10.86 -8.96 17.87
C ILE A 301 10.26 -9.82 16.77
N ILE A 302 10.26 -9.31 15.54
CA ILE A 302 9.76 -10.01 14.35
C ILE A 302 10.89 -10.07 13.33
N ASP A 303 11.19 -11.26 12.84
CA ASP A 303 12.26 -11.50 11.88
C ASP A 303 11.73 -11.98 10.54
N VAL A 304 12.22 -11.38 9.46
CA VAL A 304 11.89 -11.75 8.07
C VAL A 304 13.14 -11.77 7.21
N GLY A 305 13.11 -12.55 6.12
CA GLY A 305 14.18 -12.65 5.14
C GLY A 305 13.73 -12.27 3.72
N LEU A 306 14.65 -11.66 2.96
CA LEU A 306 14.58 -11.49 1.52
C LEU A 306 15.86 -12.03 0.89
N ASP A 307 15.72 -13.03 0.03
CA ASP A 307 16.83 -13.74 -0.61
C ASP A 307 17.34 -13.04 -1.88
N ALA A 308 18.36 -13.66 -2.49
CA ALA A 308 18.85 -13.38 -3.85
C ALA A 308 19.68 -12.09 -4.03
N PHE A 309 20.19 -11.47 -2.97
CA PHE A 309 21.15 -10.37 -3.10
C PHE A 309 22.54 -10.82 -3.61
N ASP A 310 22.76 -12.13 -3.82
CA ASP A 310 24.01 -12.70 -4.32
C ASP A 310 24.24 -12.47 -5.83
N THR A 311 24.38 -11.20 -6.19
CA THR A 311 24.30 -10.70 -7.58
C THR A 311 25.66 -10.64 -8.27
N HIS A 312 26.25 -11.81 -8.55
CA HIS A 312 27.50 -11.90 -9.33
C HIS A 312 27.32 -11.62 -10.83
N ALA A 313 26.10 -11.55 -11.34
CA ALA A 313 25.78 -11.23 -12.73
C ALA A 313 24.39 -10.59 -12.83
N GLY A 314 24.12 -9.84 -13.90
CA GLY A 314 22.79 -9.28 -14.19
C GLY A 314 22.25 -8.33 -13.11
N GLN A 315 23.13 -7.75 -12.31
CA GLN A 315 22.81 -6.95 -11.14
C GLN A 315 21.92 -5.73 -11.43
N PRO A 316 22.07 -4.97 -12.56
CA PRO A 316 21.23 -3.81 -12.83
C PRO A 316 19.71 -4.10 -12.83
N THR A 317 19.31 -5.32 -13.17
CA THR A 317 17.91 -5.76 -13.10
C THR A 317 17.61 -6.41 -11.74
N MET A 318 18.37 -7.44 -11.37
CA MET A 318 18.08 -8.25 -10.19
C MET A 318 18.08 -7.44 -8.89
N HIS A 319 19.11 -6.61 -8.69
CA HIS A 319 19.24 -5.77 -7.49
C HIS A 319 18.17 -4.68 -7.44
N ALA A 320 17.85 -4.07 -8.59
CA ALA A 320 16.78 -3.08 -8.70
C ALA A 320 15.41 -3.67 -8.35
N ASP A 321 15.13 -4.90 -8.75
CA ASP A 321 13.90 -5.62 -8.42
C ASP A 321 13.82 -5.94 -6.91
N LEU A 322 14.92 -6.40 -6.32
CA LEU A 322 15.01 -6.68 -4.88
C LEU A 322 14.84 -5.41 -4.03
N LEU A 323 15.47 -4.30 -4.42
CA LEU A 323 15.28 -3.02 -3.74
C LEU A 323 13.84 -2.50 -3.91
N GLY A 324 13.23 -2.70 -5.07
CA GLY A 324 11.81 -2.39 -5.28
C GLY A 324 10.88 -3.23 -4.38
N GLN A 325 11.19 -4.52 -4.19
CA GLN A 325 10.48 -5.37 -3.24
C GLN A 325 10.66 -4.90 -1.80
N LEU A 326 11.88 -4.53 -1.39
CA LEU A 326 12.16 -3.96 -0.07
C LEU A 326 11.34 -2.69 0.19
N ASP A 327 11.34 -1.74 -0.76
CA ASP A 327 10.58 -0.48 -0.65
C ASP A 327 9.08 -0.73 -0.54
N THR A 328 8.55 -1.55 -1.45
CA THR A 328 7.11 -1.90 -1.49
C THR A 328 6.67 -2.64 -0.24
N ALA A 329 7.49 -3.55 0.29
CA ALA A 329 7.15 -4.35 1.45
C ALA A 329 7.19 -3.51 2.74
N ILE A 330 8.15 -2.60 2.89
CA ILE A 330 8.19 -1.65 4.02
C ILE A 330 7.01 -0.66 3.95
N ALA A 331 6.64 -0.19 2.76
CA ALA A 331 5.44 0.62 2.58
C ALA A 331 4.17 -0.15 2.97
N THR A 332 4.04 -1.40 2.51
CA THR A 332 2.93 -2.31 2.85
C THR A 332 2.85 -2.56 4.35
N PHE A 333 3.99 -2.80 5.02
CA PHE A 333 4.06 -2.98 6.48
C PHE A 333 3.41 -1.81 7.22
N TYR A 334 3.85 -0.58 6.94
CA TYR A 334 3.34 0.60 7.63
C TYR A 334 1.91 0.96 7.22
N GLY A 335 1.49 0.59 6.00
CA GLY A 335 0.10 0.68 5.55
C GLY A 335 -0.84 -0.27 6.31
N ALA A 336 -0.38 -1.49 6.62
CA ALA A 336 -1.14 -2.48 7.39
C ALA A 336 -1.05 -2.25 8.91
N LEU A 337 -0.03 -1.53 9.40
CA LEU A 337 0.19 -1.30 10.82
C LEU A 337 -0.81 -0.27 11.40
N ALA A 338 -1.53 -0.66 12.44
CA ALA A 338 -2.51 0.20 13.09
C ALA A 338 -1.83 1.43 13.73
N PRO A 339 -2.46 2.62 13.68
CA PRO A 339 -1.82 3.88 14.04
C PRO A 339 -1.15 3.89 15.42
N GLN A 340 -1.74 3.23 16.42
CA GLN A 340 -1.22 3.18 17.78
C GLN A 340 0.15 2.46 17.92
N TRP A 341 0.55 1.66 16.92
CA TRP A 341 1.80 0.90 16.94
C TRP A 341 2.96 1.61 16.24
N ARG A 342 2.67 2.64 15.44
CA ARG A 342 3.66 3.31 14.57
C ARG A 342 4.82 3.91 15.35
N ASP A 343 4.54 4.45 16.53
CA ASP A 343 5.52 5.03 17.46
C ASP A 343 6.25 4.02 18.34
N ARG A 344 5.99 2.75 18.10
CA ARG A 344 6.47 1.64 18.91
C ARG A 344 7.19 0.60 18.07
N VAL A 345 7.20 0.73 16.75
CA VAL A 345 7.94 -0.15 15.84
C VAL A 345 9.17 0.55 15.26
N THR A 346 10.29 -0.15 15.24
CA THR A 346 11.47 0.20 14.43
C THR A 346 11.87 -0.98 13.56
N ILE A 347 12.26 -0.71 12.31
CA ILE A 347 12.80 -1.70 11.37
C ILE A 347 14.31 -1.52 11.27
N VAL A 348 15.05 -2.62 11.21
CA VAL A 348 16.50 -2.65 10.90
C VAL A 348 16.74 -3.59 9.73
N THR A 349 17.43 -3.13 8.69
CA THR A 349 17.90 -3.99 7.60
C THR A 349 19.26 -4.59 7.95
N LEU A 350 19.47 -5.87 7.67
CA LEU A 350 20.72 -6.58 7.95
C LEU A 350 21.21 -7.26 6.67
N SER A 351 22.52 -7.39 6.50
CA SER A 351 23.13 -8.18 5.43
C SER A 351 24.50 -8.68 5.91
N GLU A 352 24.86 -9.90 5.55
CA GLU A 352 26.05 -10.57 6.08
C GLU A 352 27.37 -9.88 5.68
N PHE A 353 27.37 -9.15 4.56
CA PHE A 353 28.46 -8.28 4.09
C PHE A 353 27.97 -7.39 2.93
N GLY A 354 28.87 -6.57 2.37
CA GLY A 354 28.60 -5.75 1.20
C GLY A 354 29.13 -6.31 -0.11
N ARG A 355 29.23 -5.47 -1.14
CA ARG A 355 29.79 -5.81 -2.45
C ARG A 355 31.07 -5.05 -2.74
N THR A 356 31.86 -5.56 -3.68
CA THR A 356 33.09 -4.93 -4.17
C THR A 356 32.81 -3.57 -4.80
N SER A 357 33.80 -2.67 -4.79
CA SER A 357 33.64 -1.37 -5.45
C SER A 357 33.63 -1.53 -6.97
N TRP A 358 34.47 -2.40 -7.51
CA TRP A 358 34.53 -2.71 -8.93
C TRP A 358 33.45 -3.72 -9.36
N SER A 359 32.82 -3.43 -10.50
CA SER A 359 31.97 -4.39 -11.19
C SER A 359 32.77 -5.40 -12.00
N ASN A 360 32.23 -6.60 -12.19
CA ASN A 360 32.79 -7.64 -13.04
C ASN A 360 32.22 -7.58 -14.48
N GLU A 361 32.77 -8.41 -15.38
CA GLU A 361 32.39 -8.46 -16.80
C GLU A 361 30.95 -8.98 -17.04
N SER A 362 30.38 -9.69 -16.06
CA SER A 362 29.04 -10.30 -16.13
C SER A 362 27.92 -9.35 -15.69
N LEU A 363 28.21 -8.05 -15.59
CA LEU A 363 27.29 -7.03 -15.06
C LEU A 363 26.89 -7.31 -13.60
N GLY A 364 27.83 -7.77 -12.77
CA GLY A 364 27.61 -7.96 -11.33
C GLY A 364 28.79 -7.53 -10.48
N THR A 365 28.77 -7.89 -9.19
CA THR A 365 29.84 -7.56 -8.24
C THR A 365 30.18 -8.76 -7.36
N ASP A 366 31.45 -8.85 -6.95
CA ASP A 366 31.91 -9.88 -6.03
C ASP A 366 31.71 -9.49 -4.56
N HIS A 367 31.89 -10.45 -3.65
CA HIS A 367 31.71 -10.24 -2.21
C HIS A 367 32.64 -9.15 -1.68
N GLY A 368 32.04 -8.16 -1.02
CA GLY A 368 32.70 -7.05 -0.33
C GLY A 368 32.71 -7.25 1.18
N THR A 369 33.12 -6.20 1.90
CA THR A 369 33.32 -6.25 3.35
C THR A 369 32.56 -5.17 4.11
N SER A 370 31.96 -4.22 3.39
CA SER A 370 31.22 -3.12 3.99
C SER A 370 30.02 -2.70 3.15
N ALA A 371 28.91 -2.39 3.82
CA ALA A 371 27.67 -1.90 3.23
C ALA A 371 27.00 -0.87 4.16
N PRO A 372 26.11 0.00 3.62
CA PRO A 372 25.20 0.77 4.43
C PRO A 372 24.04 -0.10 4.95
N LEU A 373 23.51 0.29 6.10
CA LEU A 373 22.33 -0.31 6.74
C LEU A 373 21.29 0.77 7.04
N PHE A 374 20.02 0.38 7.08
CA PHE A 374 18.91 1.28 7.42
C PHE A 374 18.33 0.95 8.79
N VAL A 375 18.06 2.00 9.58
CA VAL A 375 17.19 1.95 10.75
C VAL A 375 16.02 2.89 10.49
N ILE A 376 14.79 2.39 10.60
CA ILE A 376 13.58 3.09 10.12
C ILE A 376 12.51 3.10 11.22
N GLY A 377 11.90 4.26 11.46
CA GLY A 377 10.80 4.41 12.40
C GLY A 377 10.53 5.87 12.76
N THR A 378 9.36 6.17 13.32
CA THR A 378 8.99 7.57 13.68
C THR A 378 9.91 8.20 14.71
N ARG A 379 10.58 7.37 15.51
CA ARG A 379 11.49 7.77 16.60
C ARG A 379 12.93 7.58 16.27
N VAL A 380 13.24 7.13 15.07
CA VAL A 380 14.60 7.15 14.57
C VAL A 380 15.02 8.60 14.43
N ARG A 381 16.24 8.91 14.85
CA ARG A 381 16.90 10.17 14.54
C ARG A 381 17.46 10.03 13.12
N GLY A 382 16.72 10.48 12.11
CA GLY A 382 17.13 10.33 10.72
C GLY A 382 18.41 11.09 10.37
N GLY A 383 19.05 10.67 9.28
CA GLY A 383 20.30 11.24 8.78
C GLY A 383 21.36 10.20 8.43
N MET A 384 22.55 10.67 8.09
CA MET A 384 23.73 9.85 7.76
C MET A 384 24.60 9.63 8.99
N TYR A 385 24.97 8.38 9.24
CA TYR A 385 25.80 7.94 10.37
C TYR A 385 26.97 7.11 9.86
N GLY A 386 28.00 6.98 10.70
CA GLY A 386 29.21 6.23 10.34
C GLY A 386 30.05 6.94 9.28
N GLN A 387 31.05 6.20 8.77
CA GLN A 387 31.96 6.69 7.73
C GLN A 387 31.84 5.83 6.48
N ALA A 388 31.53 6.45 5.35
CA ALA A 388 31.55 5.77 4.07
C ALA A 388 33.00 5.47 3.62
N PRO A 389 33.26 4.28 3.04
CA PRO A 389 34.57 3.95 2.50
C PRO A 389 34.91 4.80 1.28
N SER A 390 36.16 5.25 1.21
CA SER A 390 36.68 5.91 0.00
C SER A 390 36.86 4.88 -1.11
N LEU A 391 36.43 5.25 -2.32
CA LEU A 391 36.66 4.44 -3.52
C LEU A 391 38.04 4.69 -4.14
N ALA A 392 38.71 5.79 -3.76
CA ALA A 392 40.00 6.18 -4.31
C ALA A 392 41.08 5.15 -3.95
N GLY A 393 41.87 4.75 -4.93
CA GLY A 393 43.00 3.84 -4.75
C GLY A 393 42.63 2.36 -4.57
N LEU A 394 41.35 1.99 -4.65
CA LEU A 394 40.92 0.60 -4.66
C LEU A 394 41.13 -0.03 -6.05
N GLY A 395 41.88 -1.13 -6.10
CA GLY A 395 41.96 -2.02 -7.24
C GLY A 395 40.74 -2.95 -7.35
N GLN A 396 40.62 -3.65 -8.47
CA GLN A 396 39.49 -4.52 -8.79
C GLN A 396 39.15 -5.55 -7.71
N TRP A 397 40.18 -6.08 -7.04
CA TRP A 397 40.04 -7.13 -6.04
C TRP A 397 40.17 -6.62 -4.61
N ASP A 398 40.27 -5.30 -4.43
CA ASP A 398 40.33 -4.73 -3.10
C ASP A 398 38.94 -4.73 -2.46
N ARG A 399 38.91 -4.53 -1.14
CA ARG A 399 37.71 -4.59 -0.32
C ARG A 399 37.54 -3.28 0.41
N MET A 400 36.33 -2.74 0.40
CA MET A 400 36.02 -1.48 1.06
C MET A 400 36.16 -1.62 2.58
N PRO A 401 36.99 -0.82 3.25
CA PRO A 401 37.17 -0.93 4.70
C PRO A 401 35.85 -0.69 5.43
N ALA A 402 35.60 -1.48 6.48
CA ALA A 402 34.54 -1.23 7.43
C ALA A 402 35.05 -0.27 8.51
N TYR A 403 34.29 0.80 8.78
CA TYR A 403 34.60 1.78 9.82
C TYR A 403 33.65 1.67 11.02
N VAL A 404 32.49 1.03 10.83
CA VAL A 404 31.49 0.79 11.86
C VAL A 404 31.38 -0.71 12.07
N ASP A 405 31.66 -1.18 13.27
CA ASP A 405 31.39 -2.58 13.62
C ASP A 405 29.87 -2.77 13.71
N PHE A 406 29.32 -3.80 13.07
CA PHE A 406 27.88 -4.05 13.05
C PHE A 406 27.24 -4.11 14.44
N ARG A 407 28.01 -4.50 15.47
CA ARG A 407 27.55 -4.55 16.86
C ARG A 407 27.30 -3.17 17.46
N TRP A 408 27.84 -2.10 16.88
CA TRP A 408 27.51 -0.71 17.25
C TRP A 408 26.04 -0.41 16.91
N VAL A 409 25.59 -0.89 15.75
CA VAL A 409 24.18 -0.75 15.34
C VAL A 409 23.29 -1.62 16.23
N LEU A 410 23.60 -2.91 16.37
CA LEU A 410 22.80 -3.83 17.18
C LEU A 410 22.71 -3.36 18.65
N GLY A 411 23.83 -2.91 19.23
CA GLY A 411 23.89 -2.37 20.58
C GLY A 411 23.05 -1.10 20.73
N SER A 412 23.15 -0.17 19.76
CA SER A 412 22.34 1.05 19.75
C SER A 412 20.83 0.77 19.69
N VAL A 413 20.41 -0.27 18.95
CA VAL A 413 19.01 -0.73 18.87
C VAL A 413 18.57 -1.40 20.18
N LEU A 414 19.40 -2.30 20.73
CA LEU A 414 19.09 -2.97 21.99
C LEU A 414 18.92 -1.96 23.13
N ASP A 415 19.87 -1.03 23.26
CA ASP A 415 19.89 -0.07 24.35
C ASP A 415 18.90 1.09 24.16
N GLY A 416 18.73 1.56 22.92
CA GLY A 416 17.86 2.70 22.61
C GLY A 416 16.38 2.34 22.41
N TRP A 417 16.07 1.09 22.01
CA TRP A 417 14.72 0.71 21.59
C TRP A 417 14.15 -0.50 22.34
N MET A 418 14.99 -1.52 22.63
CA MET A 418 14.54 -2.77 23.23
C MET A 418 14.59 -2.79 24.76
N GLY A 419 15.03 -1.70 25.38
CA GLY A 419 15.04 -1.52 26.83
C GLY A 419 16.36 -1.84 27.52
N GLY A 420 17.47 -2.01 26.79
CA GLY A 420 18.80 -2.21 27.36
C GLY A 420 19.39 -3.60 27.14
N GLY A 421 20.60 -3.79 27.70
CA GLY A 421 21.27 -5.09 27.78
C GLY A 421 22.23 -5.38 26.62
N GLY A 422 22.49 -4.41 25.74
CA GLY A 422 23.38 -4.56 24.58
C GLY A 422 24.75 -5.12 24.97
N GLN A 423 25.35 -4.61 26.05
CA GLN A 423 26.65 -5.09 26.52
C GLN A 423 26.65 -6.58 26.89
N THR A 424 25.60 -7.04 27.56
CA THR A 424 25.44 -8.44 27.98
C THR A 424 25.16 -9.32 26.76
N VAL A 425 24.19 -8.92 25.94
CA VAL A 425 23.75 -9.67 24.76
C VAL A 425 24.91 -9.83 23.76
N LEU A 426 25.66 -8.78 23.49
CA LEU A 426 26.75 -8.76 22.50
C LEU A 426 28.14 -9.05 23.09
N ASN A 427 28.23 -9.29 24.40
CA ASN A 427 29.48 -9.59 25.13
C ASN A 427 30.60 -8.57 24.86
N GLY A 428 30.29 -7.29 25.08
CA GLY A 428 31.24 -6.20 24.89
C GLY A 428 30.58 -4.84 24.92
N SER A 429 31.36 -3.79 25.15
CA SER A 429 30.89 -2.41 25.03
C SER A 429 31.11 -1.93 23.59
N PHE A 430 30.08 -1.35 23.00
CA PHE A 430 30.06 -0.88 21.62
C PHE A 430 29.66 0.59 21.57
N GLU A 431 30.10 1.30 20.53
CA GLU A 431 29.75 2.70 20.38
C GLU A 431 28.23 2.84 20.19
N ASN A 432 27.62 3.75 20.96
CA ASN A 432 26.21 4.08 20.80
C ASN A 432 26.06 5.20 19.77
N LEU A 433 25.50 4.87 18.62
CA LEU A 433 25.28 5.77 17.48
C LEU A 433 24.14 6.77 17.72
N GLN A 434 23.43 6.69 18.86
CA GLN A 434 22.30 7.55 19.22
C GLN A 434 21.20 7.60 18.17
N LEU A 435 20.83 6.43 17.64
CA LEU A 435 19.90 6.27 16.52
C LEU A 435 18.46 6.68 16.82
N PHE A 436 18.11 7.01 18.07
CA PHE A 436 16.73 7.31 18.48
C PHE A 436 16.59 8.72 19.07
N ALA A 437 15.52 9.41 18.68
CA ALA A 437 15.14 10.72 19.17
C ALA A 437 14.24 10.66 20.42
N GLY A 438 13.67 9.50 20.74
CA GLY A 438 12.83 9.28 21.90
C GLY A 438 12.60 7.79 22.18
N THR A 439 12.00 7.49 23.34
CA THR A 439 11.65 6.12 23.73
C THR A 439 10.39 5.64 23.01
N PRO A 440 10.17 4.31 22.88
CA PRO A 440 8.94 3.76 22.31
C PRO A 440 7.69 4.34 22.99
N GLY A 441 6.69 4.71 22.21
CA GLY A 441 5.39 5.19 22.72
C GLY A 441 5.38 6.59 23.35
N SER A 442 6.49 7.34 23.32
CA SER A 442 6.47 8.79 23.62
C SER A 442 5.69 9.56 22.52
N ALA A 443 5.63 10.90 22.45
CA ALA A 443 5.01 11.65 21.31
C ALA A 443 6.07 12.07 20.27
N GLY A 444 5.77 12.01 18.96
CA GLY A 444 6.78 12.06 17.88
C GLY A 444 6.15 12.18 16.50
N GLY A 445 6.97 12.24 15.45
CA GLY A 445 6.50 12.61 14.10
C GLY A 445 5.58 11.55 13.47
N GLU A 446 4.58 11.99 12.71
CA GLU A 446 3.70 11.08 11.94
C GLU A 446 4.51 10.33 10.88
N LEU A 447 4.34 9.00 10.78
CA LEU A 447 4.80 8.24 9.61
C LEU A 447 4.14 8.78 8.34
N PRO A 448 4.77 8.65 7.16
CA PRO A 448 4.04 8.87 5.92
C PRO A 448 2.77 8.01 5.96
N ALA A 449 1.61 8.65 5.79
CA ALA A 449 0.62 8.00 4.95
C ALA A 449 1.34 7.64 3.64
N VAL A 450 1.08 6.47 3.04
CA VAL A 450 1.41 6.35 1.61
C VAL A 450 0.65 7.50 0.96
N VAL A 451 1.38 8.53 0.53
CA VAL A 451 0.87 9.60 -0.31
C VAL A 451 1.48 9.28 -1.64
N LEU A 452 0.72 8.63 -2.51
CA LEU A 452 1.16 8.38 -3.86
C LEU A 452 1.44 9.77 -4.47
N PRO A 453 2.62 10.00 -5.08
CA PRO A 453 2.94 11.28 -5.70
C PRO A 453 1.85 11.64 -6.72
N PRO A 454 1.56 12.91 -7.01
CA PRO A 454 0.57 13.28 -8.03
C PRO A 454 0.76 12.44 -9.30
N ALA A 455 -0.33 11.86 -9.81
CA ALA A 455 -0.22 11.00 -10.98
C ALA A 455 0.26 11.79 -12.21
N THR A 456 0.88 11.09 -13.16
CA THR A 456 1.18 11.68 -14.48
C THR A 456 -0.11 12.23 -15.11
N PRO A 457 -0.09 13.43 -15.72
CA PRO A 457 -1.25 13.99 -16.39
C PRO A 457 -1.85 13.02 -17.42
N SER A 458 -3.12 12.66 -17.22
CA SER A 458 -3.77 11.55 -17.90
C SER A 458 -5.03 11.98 -18.65
N GLY A 459 -5.30 11.29 -19.76
CA GLY A 459 -6.45 11.55 -20.61
C GLY A 459 -7.65 10.67 -20.26
N PHE A 460 -8.85 11.17 -20.51
CA PHE A 460 -10.07 10.43 -20.24
C PHE A 460 -10.35 9.39 -21.33
N VAL A 461 -10.90 8.24 -20.94
CA VAL A 461 -11.45 7.23 -21.84
C VAL A 461 -12.88 6.98 -21.39
N ALA A 462 -13.83 7.45 -22.19
CA ALA A 462 -15.24 7.33 -21.89
C ALA A 462 -15.79 5.96 -22.30
N ALA A 463 -16.50 5.31 -21.38
CA ALA A 463 -17.12 4.00 -21.57
C ALA A 463 -18.64 4.09 -21.53
N VAL A 464 -19.31 3.07 -22.08
CA VAL A 464 -20.73 2.83 -21.77
C VAL A 464 -20.80 2.36 -20.32
N PRO A 465 -21.71 2.90 -19.48
CA PRO A 465 -21.81 2.50 -18.08
C PRO A 465 -21.89 0.98 -17.92
N THR A 466 -20.92 0.41 -17.19
CA THR A 466 -20.77 -1.04 -17.02
C THR A 466 -20.67 -1.38 -15.54
N ARG A 467 -21.52 -2.29 -15.07
CA ARG A 467 -21.50 -2.75 -13.68
C ARG A 467 -20.26 -3.60 -13.41
N VAL A 468 -19.45 -3.17 -12.45
CA VAL A 468 -18.24 -3.90 -12.03
C VAL A 468 -18.43 -4.61 -10.69
N PHE A 469 -19.31 -4.09 -9.83
CA PHE A 469 -19.74 -4.80 -8.63
C PHE A 469 -21.16 -4.43 -8.20
N ASP A 470 -21.82 -5.37 -7.52
CA ASP A 470 -23.11 -5.19 -6.86
C ASP A 470 -23.21 -6.17 -5.70
N THR A 471 -23.09 -5.65 -4.48
CA THR A 471 -22.98 -6.51 -3.30
C THR A 471 -24.28 -7.21 -2.93
N ARG A 472 -25.37 -6.99 -3.66
CA ARG A 472 -26.66 -7.67 -3.46
C ARG A 472 -26.76 -8.97 -4.23
N ASP A 473 -26.12 -9.06 -5.39
CA ASP A 473 -26.27 -10.20 -6.30
C ASP A 473 -24.98 -11.01 -6.50
N GLY A 474 -23.85 -10.54 -5.97
CA GLY A 474 -22.56 -11.23 -6.07
C GLY A 474 -21.67 -10.75 -7.21
N THR A 475 -22.14 -9.83 -8.05
CA THR A 475 -21.31 -9.22 -9.09
C THR A 475 -20.09 -8.57 -8.44
N GLY A 476 -18.89 -8.88 -8.94
CA GLY A 476 -17.64 -8.41 -8.35
C GLY A 476 -17.16 -9.19 -7.12
N GLY A 477 -17.76 -10.35 -6.81
CA GLY A 477 -17.24 -11.33 -5.85
C GLY A 477 -17.75 -11.19 -4.42
N ARG A 478 -18.65 -10.24 -4.12
CA ARG A 478 -19.20 -10.03 -2.78
C ARG A 478 -20.73 -10.10 -2.79
N THR A 479 -21.32 -10.84 -1.86
CA THR A 479 -22.79 -11.02 -1.71
C THR A 479 -23.36 -10.45 -0.42
N THR A 480 -22.51 -9.83 0.42
CA THR A 480 -22.89 -9.27 1.72
C THR A 480 -22.76 -7.74 1.72
N PRO A 481 -23.59 -7.01 2.48
CA PRO A 481 -23.39 -5.58 2.66
C PRO A 481 -22.06 -5.31 3.38
N LEU A 482 -21.52 -4.10 3.23
CA LEU A 482 -20.39 -3.65 4.03
C LEU A 482 -20.90 -3.31 5.42
N GLY A 483 -20.31 -3.91 6.46
CA GLY A 483 -20.62 -3.69 7.86
C GLY A 483 -20.05 -2.40 8.43
N GLN A 484 -20.25 -2.20 9.73
CA GLN A 484 -19.81 -1.01 10.44
C GLN A 484 -18.28 -1.02 10.56
N GLY A 485 -17.65 0.08 10.17
CA GLY A 485 -16.19 0.23 10.24
C GLY A 485 -15.45 -0.63 9.20
N GLU A 486 -16.16 -1.36 8.36
CA GLU A 486 -15.57 -2.25 7.38
C GLU A 486 -14.98 -1.45 6.22
N THR A 487 -13.80 -1.87 5.76
CA THR A 487 -13.21 -1.42 4.50
C THR A 487 -13.13 -2.61 3.55
N TRP A 488 -13.73 -2.48 2.36
CA TRP A 488 -13.65 -3.46 1.30
C TRP A 488 -12.71 -2.96 0.20
N ARG A 489 -11.64 -3.71 -0.05
CA ARG A 489 -10.75 -3.48 -1.20
C ARG A 489 -11.33 -4.10 -2.46
N PHE A 490 -11.40 -3.34 -3.54
CA PHE A 490 -11.90 -3.80 -4.83
C PHE A 490 -10.88 -3.53 -5.96
N PRO A 491 -10.42 -4.56 -6.69
CA PRO A 491 -9.50 -4.38 -7.83
C PRO A 491 -10.22 -3.79 -9.04
N LEU A 492 -9.58 -2.83 -9.70
CA LEU A 492 -10.10 -2.17 -10.90
C LEU A 492 -9.14 -2.29 -12.09
N ALA A 493 -7.89 -1.90 -11.93
CA ALA A 493 -6.92 -1.89 -13.02
C ALA A 493 -6.66 -3.31 -13.55
N GLY A 494 -6.62 -3.47 -14.87
CA GLY A 494 -6.45 -4.77 -15.52
C GLY A 494 -7.72 -5.64 -15.53
N THR A 495 -8.85 -5.15 -15.05
CA THR A 495 -10.13 -5.89 -15.01
C THR A 495 -11.23 -5.12 -15.74
N ASN A 496 -12.28 -5.82 -16.19
CA ASN A 496 -13.49 -5.18 -16.74
C ASN A 496 -13.22 -4.17 -17.90
N GLY A 497 -12.16 -4.41 -18.68
CA GLY A 497 -11.73 -3.52 -19.78
C GLY A 497 -10.95 -2.28 -19.35
N ILE A 498 -10.72 -2.08 -18.05
CA ILE A 498 -9.89 -1.01 -17.49
C ILE A 498 -8.42 -1.39 -17.66
N PRO A 499 -7.60 -0.58 -18.33
CA PRO A 499 -6.16 -0.84 -18.50
C PRO A 499 -5.41 -0.95 -17.17
N ILE A 500 -4.30 -1.70 -17.16
CA ILE A 500 -3.47 -1.89 -15.96
C ILE A 500 -2.75 -0.60 -15.53
N ASP A 501 -2.53 0.32 -16.46
CA ASP A 501 -1.90 1.62 -16.27
C ASP A 501 -2.92 2.74 -15.96
N ALA A 502 -4.20 2.40 -15.76
CA ALA A 502 -5.19 3.37 -15.34
C ALA A 502 -4.81 3.99 -13.99
N VAL A 503 -4.79 5.33 -13.93
CA VAL A 503 -4.43 6.07 -12.71
C VAL A 503 -5.65 6.46 -11.87
N ALA A 504 -6.82 6.47 -12.49
CA ALA A 504 -8.10 6.73 -11.83
C ALA A 504 -9.29 6.19 -12.64
N VAL A 505 -10.40 5.92 -11.96
CA VAL A 505 -11.66 5.43 -12.56
C VAL A 505 -12.81 6.33 -12.17
N ALA A 506 -13.67 6.66 -13.13
CA ALA A 506 -14.95 7.32 -12.88
C ALA A 506 -16.04 6.27 -12.68
N LEU A 507 -16.59 6.21 -11.48
CA LEU A 507 -17.63 5.26 -11.06
C LEU A 507 -18.87 6.03 -10.64
N ASN A 508 -20.03 5.62 -11.11
CA ASN A 508 -21.26 5.96 -10.43
C ASN A 508 -21.49 4.96 -9.30
N LEU A 509 -21.24 5.39 -8.06
CA LEU A 509 -21.37 4.56 -6.87
C LEU A 509 -22.74 4.79 -6.23
N THR A 510 -23.51 3.72 -6.05
CA THR A 510 -24.84 3.78 -5.45
C THR A 510 -24.89 2.95 -4.18
N SER A 511 -25.28 3.57 -3.07
CA SER A 511 -25.61 2.84 -1.84
C SER A 511 -27.08 2.44 -1.83
N VAL A 512 -27.38 1.23 -1.36
CA VAL A 512 -28.73 0.69 -1.20
C VAL A 512 -28.86 -0.05 0.12
N ASP A 513 -30.08 -0.13 0.64
CA ASP A 513 -30.44 -0.89 1.83
C ASP A 513 -29.58 -0.61 3.08
N ALA A 514 -29.25 0.68 3.29
CA ALA A 514 -28.53 1.10 4.49
C ALA A 514 -29.37 0.85 5.75
N THR A 515 -28.78 0.27 6.80
CA THR A 515 -29.49 0.00 8.07
C THR A 515 -29.45 1.17 9.06
N ALA A 516 -28.56 2.13 8.85
CA ALA A 516 -28.46 3.37 9.62
C ALA A 516 -27.94 4.52 8.74
N GLY A 517 -28.07 5.76 9.22
CA GLY A 517 -27.36 6.89 8.62
C GLY A 517 -25.85 6.66 8.73
N THR A 518 -25.14 6.74 7.61
CA THR A 518 -23.69 6.48 7.55
C THR A 518 -23.02 7.38 6.51
N TYR A 519 -21.73 7.22 6.32
CA TYR A 519 -21.01 7.71 5.15
C TYR A 519 -20.14 6.60 4.56
N VAL A 520 -19.93 6.70 3.24
CA VAL A 520 -19.01 5.84 2.50
C VAL A 520 -17.87 6.67 1.99
N THR A 521 -16.65 6.21 2.24
CA THR A 521 -15.42 6.83 1.73
C THR A 521 -14.79 5.91 0.70
N VAL A 522 -14.40 6.48 -0.44
CA VAL A 522 -13.61 5.81 -1.47
C VAL A 522 -12.20 6.39 -1.46
N SER A 523 -11.20 5.54 -1.38
CA SER A 523 -9.79 5.96 -1.36
C SER A 523 -8.90 5.04 -2.18
N PRO A 524 -7.76 5.53 -2.69
CA PRO A 524 -6.74 4.64 -3.26
C PRO A 524 -6.26 3.64 -2.20
N SER A 525 -6.14 2.38 -2.58
CA SER A 525 -5.60 1.35 -1.70
C SER A 525 -4.15 1.63 -1.30
N GLY A 526 -3.82 1.31 -0.05
CA GLY A 526 -2.47 1.51 0.52
C GLY A 526 -2.25 2.88 1.15
N GLU A 527 -3.10 3.88 0.89
CA GLU A 527 -3.05 5.18 1.56
C GLU A 527 -3.87 5.21 2.86
N LEU A 528 -3.63 6.23 3.70
CA LEU A 528 -4.55 6.50 4.81
C LEU A 528 -5.92 6.91 4.24
N ARG A 529 -6.98 6.34 4.82
CA ARG A 529 -8.34 6.73 4.47
C ARG A 529 -8.55 8.22 4.74
N PRO A 530 -8.96 9.02 3.73
CA PRO A 530 -9.24 10.43 3.90
C PRO A 530 -10.55 10.64 4.67
N PHE A 531 -10.78 11.85 5.17
CA PHE A 531 -12.03 12.24 5.83
C PHE A 531 -13.16 12.60 4.84
N ALA A 532 -12.98 12.26 3.56
CA ALA A 532 -13.96 12.52 2.50
C ALA A 532 -15.18 11.61 2.65
N SER A 533 -16.37 12.18 2.42
CA SER A 533 -17.65 11.47 2.43
C SER A 533 -18.21 11.45 1.01
N ASN A 534 -17.95 10.37 0.26
CA ASN A 534 -18.39 10.24 -1.13
C ASN A 534 -19.89 9.93 -1.22
N LEU A 535 -20.45 9.21 -0.23
CA LEU A 535 -21.89 9.00 -0.09
C LEU A 535 -22.30 9.22 1.36
N ASN A 536 -23.55 9.61 1.57
CA ASN A 536 -24.18 9.69 2.89
C ASN A 536 -25.47 8.84 2.93
N PRO A 537 -25.35 7.49 2.96
CA PRO A 537 -26.51 6.60 2.93
C PRO A 537 -27.41 6.80 4.15
N VAL A 538 -28.72 6.67 3.94
CA VAL A 538 -29.74 6.66 4.99
C VAL A 538 -30.74 5.52 4.75
N PRO A 539 -31.41 4.99 5.79
CA PRO A 539 -32.36 3.90 5.61
C PRO A 539 -33.49 4.24 4.64
N GLY A 540 -33.84 3.27 3.78
CA GLY A 540 -34.96 3.36 2.84
C GLY A 540 -34.70 4.20 1.58
N ALA A 541 -33.46 4.65 1.34
CA ALA A 541 -33.09 5.42 0.16
C ALA A 541 -31.92 4.79 -0.60
N ALA A 542 -32.04 4.72 -1.92
CA ALA A 542 -30.91 4.49 -2.81
C ALA A 542 -30.24 5.83 -3.13
N ILE A 543 -28.95 5.97 -2.86
CA ILE A 543 -28.23 7.24 -2.99
C ILE A 543 -27.02 7.04 -3.92
N PRO A 544 -27.03 7.62 -5.13
CA PRO A 544 -25.88 7.62 -6.03
C PRO A 544 -25.02 8.88 -5.85
N ASN A 545 -23.75 8.77 -6.20
CA ASN A 545 -22.86 9.90 -6.48
C ASN A 545 -21.81 9.43 -7.49
N LEU A 546 -21.40 10.32 -8.39
CA LEU A 546 -20.20 10.08 -9.18
C LEU A 546 -18.97 10.18 -8.29
N VAL A 547 -18.15 9.14 -8.31
CA VAL A 547 -16.85 9.10 -7.65
C VAL A 547 -15.78 8.96 -8.73
N LEU A 548 -14.85 9.91 -8.76
CA LEU A 548 -13.59 9.71 -9.47
C LEU A 548 -12.58 9.19 -8.44
N ALA A 549 -12.31 7.89 -8.49
CA ALA A 549 -11.45 7.20 -7.54
C ALA A 549 -10.05 7.04 -8.12
N ARG A 550 -9.04 7.55 -7.40
CA ARG A 550 -7.63 7.27 -7.69
C ARG A 550 -7.35 5.79 -7.46
N ILE A 551 -6.65 5.15 -8.40
CA ILE A 551 -6.19 3.76 -8.26
C ILE A 551 -4.94 3.73 -7.37
N GLY A 552 -4.96 2.88 -6.34
CA GLY A 552 -3.87 2.72 -5.38
C GLY A 552 -3.02 1.46 -5.62
N VAL A 553 -2.36 1.01 -4.56
CA VAL A 553 -1.49 -0.19 -4.58
C VAL A 553 -2.27 -1.42 -5.04
N GLY A 554 -1.69 -2.20 -5.95
CA GLY A 554 -2.35 -3.39 -6.50
C GLY A 554 -3.54 -3.07 -7.41
N GLY A 555 -3.58 -1.90 -8.04
CA GLY A 555 -4.62 -1.58 -9.04
C GLY A 555 -6.02 -1.41 -8.44
N SER A 556 -6.11 -1.14 -7.14
CA SER A 556 -7.36 -1.25 -6.37
C SER A 556 -7.81 0.08 -5.76
N ILE A 557 -9.05 0.08 -5.26
CA ILE A 557 -9.62 1.12 -4.40
C ILE A 557 -10.10 0.48 -3.10
N ASP A 558 -10.17 1.27 -2.03
CA ASP A 558 -10.72 0.88 -0.74
C ASP A 558 -12.07 1.62 -0.52
N LEU A 559 -13.12 0.85 -0.19
CA LEU A 559 -14.49 1.30 0.06
C LEU A 559 -14.80 1.12 1.54
N TYR A 560 -14.90 2.20 2.30
CA TYR A 560 -15.15 2.17 3.74
C TYR A 560 -16.59 2.54 4.08
N ASN A 561 -17.22 1.81 5.00
CA ASN A 561 -18.49 2.19 5.61
C ASN A 561 -18.33 2.52 7.11
N ASN A 562 -18.87 3.66 7.54
CA ASN A 562 -18.67 4.14 8.92
C ASN A 562 -19.57 3.47 9.97
N SER A 563 -20.85 3.26 9.68
CA SER A 563 -21.86 2.82 10.65
C SER A 563 -22.94 1.97 9.98
N GLY A 564 -23.61 1.14 10.77
CA GLY A 564 -24.60 0.20 10.25
C GLY A 564 -24.02 -0.71 9.17
N SER A 565 -24.87 -1.17 8.28
CA SER A 565 -24.51 -1.93 7.09
C SER A 565 -25.12 -1.29 5.84
N VAL A 566 -24.45 -1.44 4.70
CA VAL A 566 -24.90 -0.87 3.42
C VAL A 566 -24.46 -1.73 2.25
N HIS A 567 -25.36 -1.93 1.28
CA HIS A 567 -24.99 -2.53 0.00
C HIS A 567 -24.46 -1.45 -0.95
N LEU A 568 -23.48 -1.80 -1.78
CA LEU A 568 -22.87 -0.90 -2.75
C LEU A 568 -22.98 -1.49 -4.15
N VAL A 569 -23.25 -0.60 -5.11
CA VAL A 569 -23.31 -0.90 -6.54
C VAL A 569 -22.38 0.06 -7.26
N GLY A 570 -21.47 -0.46 -8.07
CA GLY A 570 -20.47 0.32 -8.80
C GLY A 570 -20.63 0.13 -10.30
N ASP A 571 -20.96 1.21 -11.00
CA ASP A 571 -21.02 1.24 -12.46
C ASP A 571 -19.91 2.15 -13.01
N VAL A 572 -18.95 1.60 -13.75
CA VAL A 572 -17.85 2.36 -14.36
C VAL A 572 -18.34 3.09 -15.61
N VAL A 573 -18.08 4.39 -15.68
CA VAL A 573 -18.44 5.26 -16.83
C VAL A 573 -17.22 5.72 -17.65
N GLY A 574 -16.01 5.44 -17.16
CA GLY A 574 -14.76 5.70 -17.84
C GLY A 574 -13.57 5.66 -16.89
N TRP A 575 -12.37 5.91 -17.42
CA TRP A 575 -11.12 5.91 -16.66
C TRP A 575 -10.11 6.90 -17.24
N PHE A 576 -9.02 7.16 -16.50
CA PHE A 576 -7.92 8.02 -16.91
C PHE A 576 -6.64 7.21 -17.06
N VAL A 577 -6.00 7.36 -18.22
CA VAL A 577 -4.71 6.70 -18.56
C VAL A 577 -3.73 7.72 -19.14
N PRO A 578 -2.41 7.54 -18.93
CA PRO A 578 -1.40 8.46 -19.47
C PRO A 578 -1.45 8.61 -21.00
N GLU A 579 -1.75 7.53 -21.73
CA GLU A 579 -1.66 7.48 -23.20
C GLU A 579 -2.85 8.09 -23.96
N SER A 580 -4.06 8.12 -23.37
CA SER A 580 -5.25 8.71 -24.05
C SER A 580 -4.95 10.15 -24.41
N ALA A 581 -5.28 10.71 -25.57
CA ALA A 581 -5.03 12.13 -25.90
C ALA A 581 -6.21 13.07 -25.56
N VAL A 582 -7.21 12.58 -24.83
CA VAL A 582 -8.47 13.29 -24.57
C VAL A 582 -8.37 14.13 -23.29
N GLY A 583 -8.51 15.45 -23.40
CA GLY A 583 -8.52 16.38 -22.26
C GLY A 583 -9.89 17.03 -22.02
N LEU A 584 -10.03 17.71 -20.89
CA LEU A 584 -11.25 18.43 -20.50
C LEU A 584 -11.20 19.90 -20.93
N GLU A 585 -12.17 20.32 -21.72
CA GLU A 585 -12.54 21.72 -21.91
C GLU A 585 -13.59 22.09 -20.85
N ALA A 586 -13.16 22.77 -19.78
CA ALA A 586 -14.05 23.20 -18.71
C ALA A 586 -14.87 24.43 -19.14
N LEU A 587 -16.19 24.36 -18.98
CA LEU A 587 -17.13 25.39 -19.42
C LEU A 587 -17.69 26.16 -18.23
N ALA A 588 -18.19 27.38 -18.49
CA ALA A 588 -19.09 28.01 -17.53
C ALA A 588 -20.43 27.23 -17.58
N PRO A 589 -21.07 26.93 -16.43
CA PRO A 589 -22.31 26.15 -16.43
C PRO A 589 -23.38 26.75 -17.35
N ALA A 590 -23.91 25.95 -18.26
CA ALA A 590 -24.94 26.37 -19.22
C ALA A 590 -26.08 25.34 -19.31
N ARG A 591 -27.32 25.80 -19.40
CA ARG A 591 -28.49 24.92 -19.48
C ARG A 591 -28.65 24.31 -20.87
N LEU A 592 -28.76 22.99 -20.93
CA LEU A 592 -29.06 22.24 -22.16
C LEU A 592 -30.51 21.76 -22.21
N LEU A 593 -31.11 21.46 -21.05
CA LEU A 593 -32.46 20.92 -20.94
C LEU A 593 -33.14 21.46 -19.68
N ASP A 594 -34.40 21.86 -19.80
CA ASP A 594 -35.32 22.05 -18.67
C ASP A 594 -36.73 21.69 -19.11
N THR A 595 -37.19 20.51 -18.71
CA THR A 595 -38.51 20.05 -19.19
C THR A 595 -39.69 20.80 -18.57
N ARG A 596 -39.44 21.72 -17.62
CA ARG A 596 -40.50 22.57 -17.02
C ARG A 596 -40.85 23.76 -17.90
N ASP A 597 -39.88 24.31 -18.62
CA ASP A 597 -40.05 25.51 -19.45
C ASP A 597 -39.88 25.26 -20.96
N GLY A 598 -39.43 24.07 -21.36
CA GLY A 598 -39.26 23.69 -22.76
C GLY A 598 -37.86 23.90 -23.31
N THR A 599 -36.92 24.40 -22.50
CA THR A 599 -35.51 24.52 -22.89
C THR A 599 -34.98 23.16 -23.31
N GLY A 600 -34.31 23.10 -24.47
CA GLY A 600 -33.80 21.84 -25.04
C GLY A 600 -34.81 21.08 -25.90
N ASP A 601 -35.90 21.74 -26.32
CA ASP A 601 -36.93 21.24 -27.23
C ASP A 601 -37.82 20.11 -26.64
N VAL A 602 -37.88 20.00 -25.32
CA VAL A 602 -38.71 19.03 -24.59
C VAL A 602 -39.49 19.75 -23.50
N LEU A 603 -40.83 19.66 -23.55
CA LEU A 603 -41.73 20.27 -22.57
C LEU A 603 -42.60 19.19 -21.91
N GLY A 604 -42.68 19.21 -20.58
CA GLY A 604 -43.48 18.30 -19.77
C GLY A 604 -42.65 17.28 -18.98
N ALA A 605 -43.26 16.67 -17.96
CA ALA A 605 -42.61 15.65 -17.16
C ALA A 605 -42.36 14.37 -17.99
N VAL A 606 -41.20 13.75 -17.79
CA VAL A 606 -40.79 12.49 -18.43
C VAL A 606 -41.49 11.34 -17.74
N GLY A 607 -42.40 10.68 -18.44
CA GLY A 607 -43.20 9.57 -17.93
C GLY A 607 -42.43 8.26 -17.73
N PRO A 608 -43.10 7.22 -17.24
CA PRO A 608 -42.47 5.95 -16.94
C PRO A 608 -42.07 5.25 -18.24
N GLY A 609 -40.86 4.72 -18.29
CA GLY A 609 -40.36 4.02 -19.47
C GLY A 609 -39.90 4.94 -20.60
N GLN A 610 -40.03 6.27 -20.46
CA GLN A 610 -39.70 7.23 -21.52
C GLN A 610 -38.21 7.58 -21.54
N THR A 611 -37.72 7.92 -22.73
CA THR A 611 -36.34 8.35 -22.97
C THR A 611 -36.32 9.69 -23.71
N ILE A 612 -35.49 10.62 -23.25
CA ILE A 612 -35.13 11.84 -23.96
C ILE A 612 -33.83 11.62 -24.74
N GLU A 613 -33.80 12.04 -26.00
CA GLU A 613 -32.59 12.12 -26.82
C GLU A 613 -32.06 13.55 -26.81
N LEU A 614 -31.17 13.86 -25.87
CA LEU A 614 -30.66 15.21 -25.66
C LEU A 614 -29.48 15.48 -26.59
N GLN A 615 -29.61 16.47 -27.46
CA GLN A 615 -28.47 17.03 -28.20
C GLN A 615 -27.51 17.71 -27.23
N VAL A 616 -26.26 17.27 -27.19
CA VAL A 616 -25.23 17.85 -26.33
C VAL A 616 -24.17 18.60 -27.14
N THR A 617 -23.72 18.05 -28.26
CA THR A 617 -22.72 18.73 -29.09
C THR A 617 -23.29 19.97 -29.77
N GLY A 618 -22.46 21.01 -29.92
CA GLY A 618 -22.86 22.28 -30.54
C GLY A 618 -23.83 23.13 -29.71
N ARG A 619 -24.12 22.75 -28.46
CA ARG A 619 -24.99 23.50 -27.53
C ARG A 619 -24.22 23.86 -26.27
N GLY A 620 -24.57 24.99 -25.63
CA GLY A 620 -24.00 25.38 -24.33
C GLY A 620 -22.47 25.53 -24.30
N GLY A 621 -21.82 25.74 -25.45
CA GLY A 621 -20.35 25.81 -25.57
C GLY A 621 -19.65 24.48 -25.80
N VAL A 622 -20.38 23.37 -25.91
CA VAL A 622 -19.82 22.03 -26.17
C VAL A 622 -19.36 21.90 -27.61
N SER A 623 -18.12 21.43 -27.81
CA SER A 623 -17.55 21.14 -29.14
C SER A 623 -18.38 20.11 -29.93
N THR A 624 -18.38 20.21 -31.26
CA THR A 624 -18.98 19.19 -32.14
C THR A 624 -18.17 17.90 -32.18
N GLU A 625 -16.88 17.97 -31.86
CA GLU A 625 -15.92 16.88 -31.95
C GLU A 625 -15.62 16.21 -30.60
N CYS A 626 -16.37 16.55 -29.54
CA CYS A 626 -16.14 15.96 -28.22
C CYS A 626 -16.57 14.48 -28.18
N THR A 627 -15.86 13.69 -27.39
CA THR A 627 -16.12 12.25 -27.21
C THR A 627 -16.92 11.95 -25.94
N ALA A 628 -16.93 12.87 -24.98
CA ALA A 628 -17.73 12.81 -23.77
C ALA A 628 -18.09 14.21 -23.22
N VAL A 629 -19.08 14.27 -22.34
CA VAL A 629 -19.53 15.50 -21.67
C VAL A 629 -19.64 15.31 -20.17
N ALA A 630 -19.38 16.37 -19.42
CA ALA A 630 -19.64 16.46 -17.99
C ALA A 630 -20.95 17.23 -17.77
N LEU A 631 -21.97 16.55 -17.27
CA LEU A 631 -23.33 17.06 -17.10
C LEU A 631 -23.72 17.05 -15.62
N ASN A 632 -24.39 18.09 -15.17
CA ASN A 632 -25.14 18.04 -13.92
C ASN A 632 -26.60 17.72 -14.27
N VAL A 633 -27.04 16.51 -13.95
CA VAL A 633 -28.38 16.00 -14.27
C VAL A 633 -29.23 16.03 -13.01
N THR A 634 -30.34 16.76 -13.05
CA THR A 634 -31.24 16.96 -11.92
C THR A 634 -32.62 16.39 -12.24
N ALA A 635 -33.11 15.49 -11.39
CA ALA A 635 -34.51 15.12 -11.35
C ALA A 635 -35.25 16.01 -10.35
N THR A 636 -36.41 16.53 -10.74
CA THR A 636 -37.25 17.36 -9.87
C THR A 636 -38.73 17.00 -10.02
N GLU A 637 -39.49 17.20 -8.95
CA GLU A 637 -40.92 16.90 -8.87
C GLU A 637 -41.28 15.46 -9.32
N PRO A 638 -40.53 14.40 -8.93
CA PRO A 638 -40.89 13.04 -9.26
C PRO A 638 -42.20 12.63 -8.58
N SER A 639 -43.09 11.94 -9.30
CA SER A 639 -44.38 11.47 -8.78
C SER A 639 -44.27 10.20 -7.94
N SER A 640 -43.18 9.45 -8.07
CA SER A 640 -42.90 8.20 -7.33
C SER A 640 -41.39 8.01 -7.18
N GLY A 641 -40.98 6.99 -6.42
CA GLY A 641 -39.60 6.52 -6.46
C GLY A 641 -39.21 6.11 -7.89
N SER A 642 -38.05 6.56 -8.37
CA SER A 642 -37.54 6.25 -9.71
C SER A 642 -36.02 6.41 -9.77
N TYR A 643 -35.45 6.11 -10.93
CA TYR A 643 -34.09 6.45 -11.30
C TYR A 643 -34.01 6.97 -12.74
N LEU A 644 -33.02 7.82 -13.01
CA LEU A 644 -32.60 8.19 -14.35
C LEU A 644 -31.37 7.37 -14.76
N THR A 645 -31.32 6.94 -16.00
CA THR A 645 -30.12 6.38 -16.64
C THR A 645 -29.68 7.30 -17.75
N VAL A 646 -28.38 7.64 -17.79
CA VAL A 646 -27.79 8.47 -18.86
C VAL A 646 -26.71 7.67 -19.58
N TRP A 647 -26.76 7.61 -20.91
CA TRP A 647 -25.82 6.83 -21.72
C TRP A 647 -25.69 7.40 -23.15
N PRO A 648 -24.68 7.01 -23.94
CA PRO A 648 -24.55 7.45 -25.34
C PRO A 648 -25.74 6.99 -26.19
N SER A 649 -26.37 7.94 -26.89
CA SER A 649 -27.45 7.63 -27.84
C SER A 649 -27.00 6.63 -28.91
N GLY A 650 -27.90 5.72 -29.30
CA GLY A 650 -27.61 4.67 -30.27
C GLY A 650 -26.98 3.41 -29.68
N GLU A 651 -26.53 3.44 -28.43
CA GLU A 651 -26.09 2.24 -27.69
C GLU A 651 -27.23 1.62 -26.87
N PRO A 652 -27.16 0.31 -26.55
CA PRO A 652 -28.12 -0.33 -25.64
C PRO A 652 -28.11 0.34 -24.26
N ARG A 653 -29.30 0.50 -23.66
CA ARG A 653 -29.43 1.09 -22.33
C ARG A 653 -28.75 0.20 -21.28
N PRO A 654 -27.81 0.72 -20.47
CA PRO A 654 -27.17 -0.03 -19.39
C PRO A 654 -28.10 -0.19 -18.17
N LEU A 655 -27.68 -1.02 -17.21
CA LEU A 655 -28.38 -1.19 -15.92
C LEU A 655 -28.07 -0.09 -14.90
N ALA A 656 -27.12 0.80 -15.20
CA ALA A 656 -26.66 1.84 -14.30
C ALA A 656 -27.74 2.90 -14.01
N SER A 657 -27.84 3.35 -12.76
CA SER A 657 -28.72 4.44 -12.34
C SER A 657 -27.91 5.70 -12.04
N SER A 658 -27.97 6.71 -12.91
CA SER A 658 -27.23 7.97 -12.77
C SER A 658 -27.81 8.90 -11.71
N VAL A 659 -29.13 8.89 -11.50
CA VAL A 659 -29.81 9.68 -10.46
C VAL A 659 -30.90 8.83 -9.85
N ASN A 660 -31.00 8.77 -8.53
CA ASN A 660 -32.09 8.06 -7.83
C ASN A 660 -32.90 9.09 -7.05
N MET A 661 -34.21 8.97 -7.10
CA MET A 661 -35.12 9.99 -6.57
C MET A 661 -36.32 9.35 -5.88
N GLY A 662 -36.72 9.95 -4.75
CA GLY A 662 -38.00 9.69 -4.09
C GLY A 662 -39.04 10.76 -4.46
N PRO A 663 -40.34 10.50 -4.22
CA PRO A 663 -41.42 11.41 -4.61
C PRO A 663 -41.24 12.83 -4.04
N GLY A 664 -41.43 13.84 -4.89
CA GLY A 664 -41.29 15.26 -4.54
C GLY A 664 -39.87 15.76 -4.29
N GLN A 665 -38.84 14.90 -4.40
CA GLN A 665 -37.45 15.32 -4.20
C GLN A 665 -36.90 16.10 -5.40
N THR A 666 -35.91 16.96 -5.16
CA THR A 666 -35.05 17.52 -6.20
C THR A 666 -33.62 17.04 -5.94
N VAL A 667 -33.08 16.24 -6.84
CA VAL A 667 -31.80 15.53 -6.64
C VAL A 667 -30.93 15.67 -7.88
N PRO A 668 -29.75 16.30 -7.78
CA PRO A 668 -28.75 16.31 -8.84
C PRO A 668 -27.71 15.19 -8.66
N ASN A 669 -27.03 14.83 -9.75
CA ASN A 669 -25.75 14.11 -9.73
C ASN A 669 -24.86 14.63 -10.87
N LEU A 670 -23.54 14.62 -10.67
CA LEU A 670 -22.60 14.79 -11.76
C LEU A 670 -22.57 13.52 -12.62
N VAL A 671 -22.62 13.67 -13.93
CA VAL A 671 -22.63 12.56 -14.90
C VAL A 671 -21.54 12.82 -15.93
N LEU A 672 -20.59 11.90 -16.04
CA LEU A 672 -19.69 11.82 -17.20
C LEU A 672 -20.32 10.85 -18.21
N ALA A 673 -20.72 11.37 -19.36
CA ALA A 673 -21.39 10.58 -20.38
C ALA A 673 -20.59 10.59 -21.69
N LYS A 674 -20.32 9.39 -22.23
CA LYS A 674 -19.87 9.23 -23.62
C LYS A 674 -20.91 9.83 -24.56
N VAL A 675 -20.47 10.58 -25.56
CA VAL A 675 -21.34 11.12 -26.60
C VAL A 675 -21.64 10.03 -27.62
N GLY A 676 -22.92 9.83 -27.93
CA GLY A 676 -23.39 8.82 -28.87
C GLY A 676 -23.74 9.38 -30.25
N ALA A 677 -24.54 8.61 -30.99
CA ALA A 677 -24.96 8.90 -32.35
C ALA A 677 -25.58 10.31 -32.48
N GLY A 678 -25.12 11.08 -33.48
CA GLY A 678 -25.60 12.43 -33.74
C GLY A 678 -25.19 13.47 -32.69
N GLY A 679 -24.23 13.16 -31.81
CA GLY A 679 -23.78 14.10 -30.78
C GLY A 679 -24.72 14.20 -29.59
N LYS A 680 -25.40 13.09 -29.25
CA LYS A 680 -26.48 13.04 -28.27
C LYS A 680 -26.18 12.10 -27.10
N VAL A 681 -26.92 12.31 -26.01
CA VAL A 681 -27.05 11.36 -24.91
C VAL A 681 -28.52 11.02 -24.69
N SER A 682 -28.79 9.77 -24.32
CA SER A 682 -30.12 9.29 -23.96
C SER A 682 -30.34 9.40 -22.45
N ILE A 683 -31.53 9.85 -22.02
CA ILE A 683 -31.91 9.98 -20.61
C ILE A 683 -33.23 9.25 -20.39
N PHE A 684 -33.20 8.14 -19.65
CA PHE A 684 -34.36 7.29 -19.40
C PHE A 684 -34.93 7.52 -18.01
N ASN A 685 -36.26 7.54 -17.86
CA ASN A 685 -36.93 7.49 -16.57
C ASN A 685 -37.59 6.12 -16.35
N HIS A 686 -37.31 5.47 -15.21
CA HIS A 686 -37.81 4.12 -14.93
C HIS A 686 -39.30 4.06 -14.59
N ALA A 687 -39.73 4.82 -13.60
CA ALA A 687 -41.07 4.78 -13.03
C ALA A 687 -41.59 6.20 -12.73
N GLY A 688 -42.90 6.33 -12.56
CA GLY A 688 -43.55 7.62 -12.33
C GLY A 688 -43.25 8.64 -13.42
N SER A 689 -43.50 9.91 -13.12
CA SER A 689 -43.12 11.05 -13.96
C SER A 689 -42.18 11.97 -13.20
N THR A 690 -41.19 12.56 -13.85
CA THR A 690 -40.31 13.59 -13.24
C THR A 690 -39.92 14.64 -14.27
N HIS A 691 -39.68 15.87 -13.82
CA HIS A 691 -39.01 16.87 -14.63
C HIS A 691 -37.50 16.65 -14.61
N VAL A 692 -36.84 16.90 -15.75
CA VAL A 692 -35.39 16.73 -15.89
C VAL A 692 -34.77 18.06 -16.28
N VAL A 693 -33.72 18.44 -15.56
CA VAL A 693 -32.90 19.62 -15.84
C VAL A 693 -31.47 19.15 -16.08
N VAL A 694 -30.83 19.63 -17.15
CA VAL A 694 -29.45 19.27 -17.49
C VAL A 694 -28.66 20.54 -17.75
N ASP A 695 -27.62 20.76 -16.95
CA ASP A 695 -26.63 21.80 -17.17
C ASP A 695 -25.29 21.14 -17.58
N VAL A 696 -24.57 21.73 -18.53
CA VAL A 696 -23.24 21.25 -18.95
C VAL A 696 -22.14 22.02 -18.22
N LEU A 697 -21.10 21.29 -17.80
CA LEU A 697 -19.95 21.81 -17.04
C LEU A 697 -18.65 21.71 -17.83
N GLY A 698 -18.61 20.89 -18.88
CA GLY A 698 -17.42 20.71 -19.71
C GLY A 698 -17.61 19.62 -20.76
N SER A 699 -16.65 19.54 -21.67
CA SER A 699 -16.60 18.49 -22.70
C SER A 699 -15.19 17.91 -22.82
N PHE A 700 -15.10 16.64 -23.15
CA PHE A 700 -13.84 15.91 -23.34
C PHE A 700 -13.57 15.73 -24.82
N GLY A 701 -12.42 16.18 -25.30
CA GLY A 701 -12.07 16.12 -26.73
C GLY A 701 -10.62 15.73 -26.94
N GLU A 702 -10.34 15.09 -28.07
CA GLU A 702 -8.97 14.81 -28.51
C GLU A 702 -8.20 16.12 -28.74
N GLY A 703 -6.94 16.17 -28.31
CA GLY A 703 -6.08 17.34 -28.50
C GLY A 703 -6.37 18.52 -27.57
N VAL A 704 -7.38 18.42 -26.70
CA VAL A 704 -7.57 19.39 -25.62
C VAL A 704 -6.43 19.21 -24.61
N PRO A 705 -5.62 20.24 -24.34
CA PRO A 705 -4.37 20.08 -23.57
C PRO A 705 -4.58 19.88 -22.07
N SER A 706 -5.79 20.11 -21.56
CA SER A 706 -6.12 20.12 -20.14
C SER A 706 -6.39 18.69 -19.61
N ARG A 707 -5.35 18.06 -19.07
CA ARG A 707 -5.24 16.66 -18.62
C ARG A 707 -5.52 16.51 -17.14
N PHE A 708 -6.05 15.38 -16.73
CA PHE A 708 -6.34 15.13 -15.31
C PHE A 708 -5.11 14.66 -14.54
N VAL A 709 -4.86 15.25 -13.38
CA VAL A 709 -3.90 14.80 -12.38
C VAL A 709 -4.68 14.38 -11.14
N SER A 710 -4.67 13.08 -10.85
CA SER A 710 -5.31 12.54 -9.65
C SER A 710 -4.44 12.80 -8.41
N LEU A 711 -5.10 13.09 -7.30
CA LEU A 711 -4.48 13.35 -6.00
C LEU A 711 -5.07 12.44 -4.93
N SER A 712 -4.34 12.29 -3.83
CA SER A 712 -4.93 11.82 -2.58
C SER A 712 -5.94 12.87 -2.08
N PRO A 713 -7.16 12.49 -1.67
CA PRO A 713 -8.18 13.47 -1.30
C PRO A 713 -7.71 14.41 -0.18
N SER A 714 -7.86 15.72 -0.39
CA SER A 714 -7.36 16.74 0.54
C SER A 714 -8.40 17.83 0.82
N ARG A 715 -8.67 18.10 2.10
CA ARG A 715 -9.65 19.10 2.52
C ARG A 715 -9.17 20.52 2.25
N VAL A 716 -10.00 21.30 1.55
CA VAL A 716 -9.72 22.71 1.25
C VAL A 716 -10.78 23.68 1.79
N LEU A 717 -11.94 23.15 2.21
CA LEU A 717 -13.01 23.92 2.85
C LEU A 717 -13.65 23.09 3.96
N ASP A 718 -13.82 23.69 5.15
CA ASP A 718 -14.71 23.23 6.20
C ASP A 718 -15.15 24.41 7.06
N THR A 719 -16.38 24.86 6.85
CA THR A 719 -16.94 26.02 7.58
C THR A 719 -17.17 25.73 9.06
N ARG A 720 -17.13 24.46 9.49
CA ARG A 720 -17.30 24.07 10.90
C ARG A 720 -16.01 24.23 11.69
N GLU A 721 -14.88 24.19 11.00
CA GLU A 721 -13.52 24.22 11.57
C GLU A 721 -12.73 25.49 11.17
N GLY A 722 -13.27 26.30 10.25
CA GLY A 722 -12.58 27.49 9.74
C GLY A 722 -11.50 27.18 8.70
N THR A 723 -11.57 26.01 8.06
CA THR A 723 -10.65 25.64 6.97
C THR A 723 -11.10 26.31 5.69
N GLY A 724 -10.23 27.10 5.06
CA GLY A 724 -10.47 27.73 3.76
C GLY A 724 -11.45 28.92 3.76
N ALA A 725 -12.31 29.04 4.78
CA ALA A 725 -13.27 30.12 5.00
C ALA A 725 -13.45 30.37 6.51
N ALA A 726 -14.28 31.35 6.88
CA ALA A 726 -14.61 31.60 8.29
C ALA A 726 -15.32 30.40 8.94
N GLN A 727 -15.13 30.24 10.25
CA GLN A 727 -15.75 29.17 11.04
C GLN A 727 -17.23 29.49 11.35
N GLU A 728 -18.05 29.57 10.31
CA GLU A 728 -19.50 29.82 10.41
C GLU A 728 -20.26 29.24 9.22
N PRO A 729 -21.52 28.78 9.39
CA PRO A 729 -22.35 28.33 8.28
C PRO A 729 -22.54 29.44 7.24
N LEU A 730 -22.41 29.09 5.96
CA LEU A 730 -22.63 30.03 4.86
C LEU A 730 -24.13 30.40 4.80
N GLY A 731 -24.46 31.67 5.08
CA GLY A 731 -25.80 32.22 4.87
C GLY A 731 -26.20 32.30 3.38
N ARG A 732 -27.31 32.96 3.06
CA ARG A 732 -27.64 33.24 1.66
C ARG A 732 -26.60 34.19 1.06
N GLY A 733 -25.88 33.72 0.05
CA GLY A 733 -24.78 34.47 -0.54
C GLY A 733 -23.72 33.53 -1.11
N ALA A 734 -22.60 34.11 -1.55
CA ALA A 734 -21.48 33.33 -2.07
C ALA A 734 -20.21 33.61 -1.28
N LEU A 735 -19.39 32.57 -1.13
CA LEU A 735 -18.01 32.67 -0.67
C LEU A 735 -17.06 32.42 -1.86
N SER A 736 -15.89 33.05 -1.83
CA SER A 736 -14.80 32.73 -2.76
C SER A 736 -13.88 31.70 -2.10
N LEU A 737 -13.64 30.59 -2.80
CA LEU A 737 -12.73 29.53 -2.38
C LEU A 737 -11.49 29.54 -3.27
N ALA A 738 -10.36 29.94 -2.70
CA ALA A 738 -9.07 29.81 -3.38
C ALA A 738 -8.70 28.33 -3.51
N LEU A 739 -8.32 27.91 -4.72
CA LEU A 739 -8.00 26.52 -5.04
C LEU A 739 -6.58 26.35 -5.57
N ALA A 740 -6.11 27.27 -6.41
CA ALA A 740 -4.71 27.29 -6.85
C ALA A 740 -3.75 27.36 -5.65
N GLY A 741 -2.74 26.49 -5.63
CA GLY A 741 -1.76 26.38 -4.56
C GLY A 741 -2.27 25.72 -3.28
N ARG A 742 -3.46 25.10 -3.28
CA ARG A 742 -4.06 24.42 -2.11
C ARG A 742 -4.42 22.98 -2.44
N GLY A 743 -4.41 22.11 -1.42
CA GLY A 743 -4.89 20.72 -1.55
C GLY A 743 -4.18 19.90 -2.64
N GLY A 744 -2.90 20.22 -2.94
CA GLY A 744 -2.11 19.58 -4.01
C GLY A 744 -2.29 20.18 -5.41
N VAL A 745 -3.18 21.16 -5.59
CA VAL A 745 -3.34 21.90 -6.85
C VAL A 745 -2.17 22.88 -7.01
N PRO A 746 -1.55 22.97 -8.19
CA PRO A 746 -0.44 23.91 -8.43
C PRO A 746 -0.92 25.37 -8.32
N SER A 747 0.00 26.29 -8.03
CA SER A 747 -0.30 27.73 -7.94
C SER A 747 -0.65 28.37 -9.29
N SER A 748 -0.38 27.69 -10.40
CA SER A 748 -0.67 28.13 -11.76
C SER A 748 -0.82 26.93 -12.70
N GLY A 749 -1.48 27.12 -13.84
CA GLY A 749 -1.61 26.09 -14.89
C GLY A 749 -2.84 25.19 -14.76
N ALA A 750 -3.46 25.11 -13.58
CA ALA A 750 -4.73 24.41 -13.42
C ALA A 750 -5.87 25.18 -14.10
N SER A 751 -6.67 24.49 -14.92
CA SER A 751 -7.84 25.03 -15.61
C SER A 751 -9.14 24.77 -14.83
N ALA A 752 -9.20 23.66 -14.11
CA ALA A 752 -10.33 23.24 -13.30
C ALA A 752 -9.86 22.32 -12.16
N VAL A 753 -10.64 22.25 -11.09
CA VAL A 753 -10.39 21.38 -9.93
C VAL A 753 -11.58 20.48 -9.71
N LEU A 754 -11.33 19.21 -9.42
CA LEU A 754 -12.36 18.25 -9.07
C LEU A 754 -12.55 18.23 -7.56
N LEU A 755 -13.76 18.57 -7.12
CA LEU A 755 -14.14 18.67 -5.72
C LEU A 755 -15.25 17.69 -5.39
N ASN A 756 -15.20 17.08 -4.22
CA ASN A 756 -16.40 16.57 -3.58
C ASN A 756 -16.91 17.63 -2.61
N VAL A 757 -18.09 18.19 -2.86
CA VAL A 757 -18.69 19.25 -2.04
C VAL A 757 -19.86 18.68 -1.25
N THR A 758 -19.83 18.86 0.07
CA THR A 758 -20.85 18.35 0.99
C THR A 758 -21.57 19.51 1.68
N ALA A 759 -22.89 19.56 1.54
CA ALA A 759 -23.75 20.38 2.39
C ALA A 759 -24.07 19.62 3.68
N VAL A 760 -23.84 20.26 4.82
CA VAL A 760 -24.03 19.67 6.15
C VAL A 760 -25.14 20.43 6.87
N ALA A 761 -26.25 19.72 7.12
CA ALA A 761 -27.35 20.13 7.98
C ALA A 761 -27.87 21.57 7.72
N PRO A 762 -28.31 21.91 6.50
CA PRO A 762 -28.81 23.25 6.22
C PRO A 762 -30.04 23.59 7.09
N SER A 763 -30.22 24.87 7.40
CA SER A 763 -31.34 25.35 8.24
C SER A 763 -32.71 25.31 7.55
N THR A 764 -32.72 25.29 6.21
CA THR A 764 -33.90 25.14 5.36
C THR A 764 -33.53 24.45 4.05
N GLY A 765 -34.51 24.10 3.21
CA GLY A 765 -34.22 23.63 1.86
C GLY A 765 -33.41 24.68 1.06
N THR A 766 -32.32 24.25 0.44
CA THR A 766 -31.43 25.10 -0.35
C THR A 766 -30.77 24.33 -1.48
N TYR A 767 -30.06 25.05 -2.33
CA TYR A 767 -29.11 24.49 -3.29
C TYR A 767 -27.79 25.25 -3.23
N VAL A 768 -26.72 24.58 -3.64
CA VAL A 768 -25.40 25.17 -3.79
C VAL A 768 -24.96 25.16 -5.25
N THR A 769 -24.37 26.28 -5.68
CA THR A 769 -23.81 26.45 -7.03
C THR A 769 -22.33 26.76 -6.91
N VAL A 770 -21.50 26.04 -7.67
CA VAL A 770 -20.06 26.26 -7.81
C VAL A 770 -19.78 26.77 -9.22
N PHE A 771 -19.06 27.89 -9.33
CA PHE A 771 -18.81 28.55 -10.60
C PHE A 771 -17.51 29.38 -10.52
N PRO A 772 -16.83 29.68 -11.64
CA PRO A 772 -15.59 30.46 -11.61
C PRO A 772 -15.81 31.86 -11.03
N THR A 773 -14.80 32.42 -10.38
CA THR A 773 -14.76 33.85 -10.03
C THR A 773 -14.76 34.71 -11.30
N GLY A 774 -15.26 35.94 -11.18
CA GLY A 774 -15.26 36.91 -12.28
C GLY A 774 -16.37 36.75 -13.33
N ILE A 775 -17.32 35.82 -13.13
CA ILE A 775 -18.53 35.71 -13.96
C ILE A 775 -19.81 35.95 -13.14
N GLU A 776 -20.91 36.27 -13.81
CA GLU A 776 -22.23 36.25 -13.18
C GLU A 776 -22.62 34.82 -12.78
N ARG A 777 -23.32 34.70 -11.66
CA ARG A 777 -23.75 33.41 -11.11
C ARG A 777 -24.68 32.69 -12.10
N PRO A 778 -24.35 31.46 -12.53
CA PRO A 778 -25.24 30.64 -13.34
C PRO A 778 -26.51 30.22 -12.59
N THR A 779 -27.51 29.74 -13.32
CA THR A 779 -28.75 29.17 -12.75
C THR A 779 -28.63 27.69 -12.39
N ALA A 780 -27.46 27.08 -12.60
CA ALA A 780 -27.20 25.67 -12.30
C ALA A 780 -27.14 25.41 -10.79
N SER A 781 -27.57 24.22 -10.36
CA SER A 781 -27.47 23.77 -8.96
C SER A 781 -26.64 22.50 -8.88
N ASN A 782 -25.46 22.56 -8.26
CA ASN A 782 -24.59 21.38 -8.11
C ASN A 782 -25.10 20.44 -7.03
N LEU A 783 -25.71 20.92 -5.96
CA LEU A 783 -26.28 20.08 -4.91
C LEU A 783 -27.55 20.70 -4.36
N ASN A 784 -28.52 19.86 -4.02
CA ASN A 784 -29.79 20.27 -3.44
C ASN A 784 -29.95 19.53 -2.11
N ALA A 785 -30.10 20.27 -1.02
CA ALA A 785 -30.16 19.73 0.32
C ALA A 785 -31.40 20.25 1.03
N VAL A 786 -32.12 19.35 1.72
CA VAL A 786 -33.23 19.73 2.60
C VAL A 786 -32.76 19.91 4.04
N ARG A 787 -33.59 20.56 4.86
CA ARG A 787 -33.27 20.88 6.25
C ARG A 787 -32.70 19.67 7.01
N GLY A 788 -31.54 19.84 7.63
CA GLY A 788 -30.90 18.81 8.46
C GLY A 788 -30.23 17.65 7.69
N GLN A 789 -30.28 17.65 6.36
CA GLN A 789 -29.66 16.60 5.54
C GLN A 789 -28.14 16.81 5.42
N VAL A 790 -27.40 15.72 5.24
CA VAL A 790 -26.00 15.73 4.79
C VAL A 790 -25.95 15.13 3.39
N VAL A 791 -25.55 15.92 2.39
CA VAL A 791 -25.51 15.48 0.98
C VAL A 791 -24.20 15.92 0.33
N PRO A 792 -23.43 14.97 -0.24
CA PRO A 792 -22.29 15.24 -1.09
C PRO A 792 -22.72 15.26 -2.57
N ASN A 793 -22.01 16.03 -3.40
CA ASN A 793 -21.97 15.81 -4.84
C ASN A 793 -20.57 16.13 -5.38
N MET A 794 -20.15 15.39 -6.40
CA MET A 794 -18.93 15.69 -7.14
C MET A 794 -19.12 16.91 -8.05
N VAL A 795 -18.10 17.76 -8.14
CA VAL A 795 -18.14 19.05 -8.85
C VAL A 795 -16.84 19.26 -9.61
N ILE A 796 -16.95 19.58 -10.90
CA ILE A 796 -15.84 20.15 -11.68
C ILE A 796 -15.92 21.68 -11.55
N ALA A 797 -15.00 22.26 -10.78
CA ALA A 797 -14.91 23.69 -10.55
C ALA A 797 -13.92 24.32 -11.53
N ARG A 798 -14.42 24.94 -12.61
CA ARG A 798 -13.60 25.80 -13.47
C ARG A 798 -13.02 26.95 -12.65
N LEU A 799 -11.73 27.20 -12.79
CA LEU A 799 -11.07 28.30 -12.08
C LEU A 799 -11.25 29.62 -12.83
N GLY A 800 -11.46 30.71 -12.09
CA GLY A 800 -11.36 32.06 -12.64
C GLY A 800 -9.89 32.50 -12.80
N GLY A 801 -9.68 33.71 -13.31
CA GLY A 801 -8.33 34.24 -13.58
C GLY A 801 -7.45 34.42 -12.34
N ASP A 802 -8.03 34.38 -11.15
CA ASP A 802 -7.36 34.44 -9.84
C ASP A 802 -7.08 33.04 -9.24
N GLY A 803 -7.42 31.95 -9.94
CA GLY A 803 -7.25 30.58 -9.46
C GLY A 803 -8.27 30.14 -8.40
N ALA A 804 -9.40 30.83 -8.28
CA ALA A 804 -10.46 30.55 -7.32
C ALA A 804 -11.80 30.17 -8.00
N ALA A 805 -12.72 29.65 -7.18
CA ALA A 805 -14.12 29.41 -7.55
C ALA A 805 -15.06 30.01 -6.49
N MET A 806 -16.26 30.42 -6.91
CA MET A 806 -17.34 30.86 -6.04
C MET A 806 -18.20 29.67 -5.63
N ILE A 807 -18.62 29.64 -4.35
CA ILE A 807 -19.60 28.69 -3.83
C ILE A 807 -20.78 29.48 -3.26
N TYR A 808 -21.94 29.38 -3.91
CA TYR A 808 -23.15 30.11 -3.55
C TYR A 808 -24.17 29.23 -2.85
N ASN A 809 -24.71 29.67 -1.71
CA ASN A 809 -25.87 29.09 -1.04
C ASN A 809 -27.14 29.94 -1.30
N ASN A 810 -28.24 29.29 -1.69
CA ASN A 810 -29.45 29.97 -2.10
C ASN A 810 -30.34 30.51 -0.97
N SER A 811 -30.53 29.73 0.08
CA SER A 811 -31.50 30.02 1.14
C SER A 811 -31.01 29.49 2.49
N GLY A 812 -31.45 30.14 3.56
CA GLY A 812 -31.04 29.80 4.92
C GLY A 812 -29.52 29.88 5.13
N SER A 813 -29.01 28.94 5.90
CA SER A 813 -27.60 28.79 6.25
C SER A 813 -27.21 27.31 6.14
N VAL A 814 -25.98 27.03 5.73
CA VAL A 814 -25.49 25.66 5.52
C VAL A 814 -24.00 25.57 5.81
N ASP A 815 -23.57 24.52 6.50
CA ASP A 815 -22.16 24.20 6.60
C ASP A 815 -21.68 23.51 5.32
N LEU A 816 -20.49 23.88 4.86
CA LEU A 816 -19.90 23.36 3.63
C LEU A 816 -18.55 22.73 3.91
N VAL A 817 -18.37 21.53 3.34
CA VAL A 817 -17.10 20.82 3.30
C VAL A 817 -16.72 20.61 1.83
N ALA A 818 -15.47 20.84 1.47
CA ALA A 818 -14.96 20.51 0.14
C ALA A 818 -13.58 19.85 0.20
N ASP A 819 -13.46 18.72 -0.47
CA ASP A 819 -12.22 17.95 -0.61
C ASP A 819 -11.80 17.89 -2.09
N VAL A 820 -10.53 18.20 -2.37
CA VAL A 820 -9.90 18.10 -3.70
C VAL A 820 -9.59 16.65 -4.00
N MET A 821 -10.05 16.15 -5.15
CA MET A 821 -9.78 14.79 -5.65
C MET A 821 -8.70 14.78 -6.75
N GLY A 822 -8.44 15.94 -7.36
CA GLY A 822 -7.51 16.13 -8.45
C GLY A 822 -7.75 17.44 -9.18
N TYR A 823 -6.94 17.73 -10.19
CA TYR A 823 -7.07 18.94 -11.01
C TYR A 823 -6.82 18.65 -12.49
N PHE A 824 -7.22 19.58 -13.35
CA PHE A 824 -6.96 19.53 -14.78
C PHE A 824 -5.91 20.58 -15.16
N THR A 825 -4.89 20.23 -15.95
CA THR A 825 -3.74 21.09 -16.31
C THR A 825 -3.25 20.91 -17.73
#